data_AF-A0A6L4Z7L0-F1
#
_entry.id   AF-A0A6L4Z7L0-F1
#
_cell.length_a   1.000
_cell.length_b   1.000
_cell.length_c   1.000
_cell.angle_alpha   90.00
_cell.angle_beta   90.00
_cell.angle_gamma   90.00
#
_symmetry.space_group_name_H-M   'P 1'
#
loop_
_entity.id
_entity.type
_entity.pdbx_description
1 polymer ?
#
loop_
_entity_poly.entity_id
_entity_poly.type
_entity_poly.pdbx_seq_one_letter_code
_entity_poly.pdbx_strand_id
1 'polypeptide(L)'
;MNQLKRIILINSGKVDFYELLLDGNIHFIGTQGTGKSTILRAILFFYNADARKLGISKEKEPFSEYYFPYADSYIVYEVSQESRNFCVWLYKKQNRLCFRFVDGPYERHLFIDKLQARLENQVIENANKQGYKVHRPIYNFSEYRDIIYGANKSMNRFNILQNSSYHNIPRTITNVFLNSSLDGGFIKTTIINSLSDDPFEINLDKNRHHLETARNDYRDVSEYLLHEKKAQNIVSIFNGLLKMEEDKKELAWKIGAAFNYSREKERTLQDEQIAINQQFADQQIKIEKINLEFSTDQRRVQDKLAIVKQDILKANQKGKEYASKNIDQLLIEHAAKPDYEREQSQIKAQLALLTANQQDIETRYQTDKQRLETQCQQQILDFELSLAKEKEKLQQDSTYIATAFYQEKERLLLDQNKKLEEQTSEKITIDKKIREVEFSIESIQKTPFLKEEKDKLKNDQRELSEKKQRLTSQESHARLQKESTVKEGEKEKELLELKSNQENEKLLIKKKTLEMEISQLQADLQALSGSLLEFLEQNKPDWNNSIGKVVSREVLLQNDLQPSISDGRDLYGLYLDLGQLQPVQLSKTGLEIKLSKLTDELKELNNLIQQNLQEIHDQKDKLQKKYNKKIIELTQEIKECEYQLEKTGIDIERCRIDLAELNARSENMKLREIDEKEKEKHNLKAELYKILEFIRQIKQRHQNSIDELESRKRTQEKKVKNLLTELTEKIESNKKSITEKFNTQIKVLEESRNTLLKEKGVDTSEIQKLESQLEIVKGKLEAIGKNNRLIIEYNKDREEYIDRLEDFRQNRKNLENELEHLQQRHSIRINK
;
A
#
# COMPACT_ATOMS: atom_id res chain seq x y z
N MET A 1 83.19 -14.04 -40.14
CA MET A 1 81.71 -13.93 -40.16
C MET A 1 81.15 -15.34 -40.18
N ASN A 2 80.20 -15.67 -39.29
CA ASN A 2 79.68 -17.02 -39.19
C ASN A 2 78.62 -17.25 -40.28
N GLN A 3 78.84 -18.24 -41.13
CA GLN A 3 77.92 -18.51 -42.24
C GLN A 3 77.87 -19.99 -42.61
N LEU A 4 76.74 -20.42 -43.14
CA LEU A 4 76.62 -21.72 -43.79
C LEU A 4 77.49 -21.71 -45.05
N LYS A 5 78.56 -22.51 -45.04
CA LYS A 5 79.58 -22.54 -46.09
C LYS A 5 79.25 -23.56 -47.17
N ARG A 6 78.74 -24.74 -46.79
CA ARG A 6 78.44 -25.83 -47.74
C ARG A 6 77.22 -26.62 -47.30
N ILE A 7 76.51 -27.17 -48.28
CA ILE A 7 75.53 -28.23 -48.07
C ILE A 7 75.89 -29.43 -48.94
N ILE A 8 75.90 -30.61 -48.32
CA ILE A 8 76.20 -31.88 -48.95
C ILE A 8 74.98 -32.79 -48.81
N LEU A 9 74.50 -33.32 -49.93
CA LEU A 9 73.43 -34.30 -50.00
C LEU A 9 74.06 -35.66 -50.36
N ILE A 10 73.79 -36.69 -49.57
CA ILE A 10 74.28 -38.06 -49.78
C ILE A 10 73.05 -38.97 -49.78
N ASN A 11 72.80 -39.70 -50.87
CA ASN A 11 71.62 -40.53 -51.07
C ASN A 11 70.31 -39.81 -50.68
N SER A 12 70.23 -38.50 -50.95
CA SER A 12 69.17 -37.62 -50.43
C SER A 12 68.39 -36.97 -51.58
N GLY A 13 67.06 -37.04 -51.51
CA GLY A 13 66.21 -36.65 -52.63
C GLY A 13 66.36 -37.62 -53.80
N LYS A 14 66.62 -37.08 -54.99
CA LYS A 14 66.87 -37.86 -56.20
C LYS A 14 68.35 -37.92 -56.60
N VAL A 15 69.27 -37.61 -55.67
CA VAL A 15 70.70 -37.50 -55.97
C VAL A 15 71.53 -38.36 -55.01
N ASP A 16 72.44 -39.15 -55.57
CA ASP A 16 73.34 -40.03 -54.80
C ASP A 16 74.42 -39.23 -54.05
N PHE A 17 74.99 -38.21 -54.70
CA PHE A 17 75.93 -37.28 -54.08
C PHE A 17 75.85 -35.91 -54.74
N TYR A 18 75.70 -34.86 -53.93
CA TYR A 18 75.73 -33.48 -54.39
C TYR A 18 76.38 -32.58 -53.34
N GLU A 19 77.42 -31.83 -53.73
CA GLU A 19 78.07 -30.82 -52.88
C GLU A 19 77.83 -29.44 -53.48
N LEU A 20 77.30 -28.53 -52.66
CA LEU A 20 77.04 -27.16 -53.04
C LEU A 20 77.75 -26.20 -52.09
N LEU A 21 78.60 -25.37 -52.69
CA LEU A 21 79.28 -24.26 -52.04
C LEU A 21 78.31 -23.09 -51.88
N LEU A 22 78.21 -22.58 -50.65
CA LEU A 22 77.33 -21.50 -50.20
C LEU A 22 78.10 -20.22 -49.81
N ASP A 23 79.39 -20.12 -50.18
CA ASP A 23 80.27 -18.99 -49.86
C ASP A 23 80.14 -17.85 -50.89
N GLY A 24 79.14 -16.98 -50.68
CA GLY A 24 78.97 -15.73 -51.41
C GLY A 24 77.57 -15.55 -52.00
N ASN A 25 77.45 -14.66 -53.00
CA ASN A 25 76.19 -14.37 -53.67
C ASN A 25 75.89 -15.44 -54.73
N ILE A 26 74.95 -16.34 -54.45
CA ILE A 26 74.66 -17.49 -55.32
C ILE A 26 73.31 -17.33 -55.99
N HIS A 27 73.27 -17.62 -57.29
CA HIS A 27 72.05 -17.56 -58.09
C HIS A 27 71.76 -18.93 -58.73
N PHE A 28 70.61 -19.53 -58.41
CA PHE A 28 70.21 -20.84 -58.93
C PHE A 28 69.53 -20.75 -60.31
N ILE A 29 70.25 -21.05 -61.39
CA ILE A 29 69.77 -21.06 -62.79
C ILE A 29 69.42 -22.50 -63.23
N GLY A 30 68.49 -22.68 -64.18
CA GLY A 30 67.96 -23.99 -64.60
C GLY A 30 66.45 -24.00 -64.94
N THR A 31 66.00 -25.01 -65.69
CA THR A 31 64.62 -25.20 -66.14
C THR A 31 63.69 -25.71 -65.03
N GLN A 32 62.37 -25.58 -65.19
CA GLN A 32 61.38 -26.00 -64.20
C GLN A 32 61.48 -27.52 -63.93
N GLY A 33 61.44 -27.93 -62.66
CA GLY A 33 61.49 -29.35 -62.27
C GLY A 33 62.89 -29.94 -62.04
N THR A 34 63.96 -29.17 -62.25
CA THR A 34 65.37 -29.59 -62.08
C THR A 34 65.86 -29.70 -60.62
N GLY A 35 65.01 -29.40 -59.63
CA GLY A 35 65.36 -29.52 -58.21
C GLY A 35 65.82 -28.25 -57.51
N LYS A 36 65.70 -27.07 -58.13
CA LYS A 36 66.04 -25.78 -57.47
C LYS A 36 65.30 -25.53 -56.17
N SER A 37 63.97 -25.64 -56.20
CA SER A 37 63.12 -25.47 -55.01
C SER A 37 63.38 -26.54 -53.96
N THR A 38 63.90 -27.70 -54.38
CA THR A 38 64.36 -28.77 -53.48
C THR A 38 65.59 -28.26 -52.71
N ILE A 39 66.67 -27.87 -53.40
CA ILE A 39 67.88 -27.35 -52.73
C ILE A 39 67.57 -26.16 -51.81
N LEU A 40 66.75 -25.21 -52.27
CA LEU A 40 66.33 -24.06 -51.45
C LEU A 40 65.59 -24.48 -50.17
N ARG A 41 64.73 -25.51 -50.23
CA ARG A 41 64.03 -26.03 -49.06
C ARG A 41 64.98 -26.77 -48.10
N ALA A 42 66.01 -27.44 -48.60
CA ALA A 42 67.04 -28.04 -47.75
C ALA A 42 67.83 -26.96 -46.99
N ILE A 43 68.22 -25.87 -47.67
CA ILE A 43 68.85 -24.71 -47.03
C ILE A 43 67.90 -24.06 -46.01
N LEU A 44 66.61 -23.89 -46.36
CA LEU A 44 65.64 -23.30 -45.43
C LEU A 44 65.41 -24.18 -44.19
N PHE A 45 65.44 -25.50 -44.36
CA PHE A 45 65.31 -26.44 -43.26
C PHE A 45 66.46 -26.33 -42.25
N PHE A 46 67.67 -25.99 -42.69
CA PHE A 46 68.78 -25.70 -41.80
C PHE A 46 68.49 -24.54 -40.83
N TYR A 47 67.85 -23.46 -41.29
CA TYR A 47 67.53 -22.29 -40.46
C TYR A 47 66.24 -22.45 -39.64
N ASN A 48 65.24 -23.16 -40.17
CA ASN A 48 63.92 -23.27 -39.54
C ASN A 48 63.71 -24.56 -38.74
N ALA A 49 64.32 -25.66 -39.17
CA ALA A 49 64.12 -27.01 -38.62
C ALA A 49 62.65 -27.38 -38.40
N ASP A 50 61.71 -26.92 -39.24
CA ASP A 50 60.30 -27.31 -39.16
C ASP A 50 59.80 -27.70 -40.55
N ALA A 51 59.58 -29.00 -40.74
CA ALA A 51 59.18 -29.57 -42.02
C ALA A 51 57.80 -29.06 -42.49
N ARG A 52 56.93 -28.62 -41.57
CA ARG A 52 55.58 -28.12 -41.89
C ARG A 52 55.59 -26.72 -42.48
N LYS A 53 56.64 -25.94 -42.19
CA LYS A 53 56.76 -24.53 -42.58
C LYS A 53 57.66 -24.32 -43.80
N LEU A 54 57.89 -25.37 -44.60
CA LEU A 54 58.71 -25.31 -45.82
C LEU A 54 57.92 -24.98 -47.10
N GLY A 55 56.63 -24.63 -46.98
CA GLY A 55 55.77 -24.31 -48.13
C GLY A 55 55.63 -25.49 -49.10
N ILE A 56 55.57 -26.71 -48.58
CA ILE A 56 55.31 -27.93 -49.37
C ILE A 56 53.79 -28.12 -49.42
N SER A 57 53.22 -28.20 -50.63
CA SER A 57 51.78 -28.46 -50.82
C SER A 57 51.40 -29.83 -50.22
N LYS A 58 50.18 -29.95 -49.69
CA LYS A 58 49.66 -31.20 -49.09
C LYS A 58 49.66 -32.40 -50.05
N GLU A 59 49.74 -32.15 -51.36
CA GLU A 59 49.77 -33.17 -52.42
C GLU A 59 51.17 -33.77 -52.66
N LYS A 60 52.24 -33.20 -52.10
CA LYS A 60 53.63 -33.65 -52.30
C LYS A 60 54.15 -34.42 -51.10
N GLU A 61 55.11 -35.31 -51.34
CA GLU A 61 55.80 -36.07 -50.28
C GLU A 61 56.39 -35.12 -49.22
N PRO A 62 56.26 -35.46 -47.92
CA PRO A 62 56.81 -34.66 -46.83
C PRO A 62 58.35 -34.68 -46.87
N PHE A 63 58.96 -33.63 -46.30
CA PHE A 63 60.42 -33.44 -46.30
C PHE A 63 61.20 -34.68 -45.81
N SER A 64 60.72 -35.34 -44.76
CA SER A 64 61.37 -36.53 -44.17
C SER A 64 61.30 -37.80 -45.02
N GLU A 65 60.38 -37.87 -45.97
CA GLU A 65 60.26 -39.01 -46.89
C GLU A 65 61.04 -38.73 -48.17
N TYR A 66 60.87 -37.54 -48.73
CA TYR A 66 61.53 -37.15 -49.97
C TYR A 66 63.06 -37.08 -49.83
N TYR A 67 63.60 -36.42 -48.80
CA TYR A 67 65.06 -36.24 -48.64
C TYR A 67 65.75 -37.42 -47.96
N PHE A 68 64.99 -38.28 -47.28
CA PHE A 68 65.55 -39.40 -46.52
C PHE A 68 64.83 -40.71 -46.87
N PRO A 69 64.89 -41.13 -48.15
CA PRO A 69 64.26 -42.37 -48.59
C PRO A 69 64.96 -43.63 -48.02
N TYR A 70 66.27 -43.55 -47.75
CA TYR A 70 67.07 -44.68 -47.27
C TYR A 70 67.67 -44.41 -45.88
N ALA A 71 68.14 -45.47 -45.21
CA ALA A 71 68.74 -45.36 -43.88
C ALA A 71 70.12 -44.67 -43.89
N ASP A 72 70.79 -44.68 -45.04
CA ASP A 72 72.07 -44.05 -45.33
C ASP A 72 71.93 -42.72 -46.10
N SER A 73 70.70 -42.19 -46.19
CA SER A 73 70.44 -40.84 -46.69
C SER A 73 70.87 -39.78 -45.67
N TYR A 74 71.77 -38.88 -46.05
CA TYR A 74 72.32 -37.84 -45.19
C TYR A 74 72.28 -36.47 -45.85
N ILE A 75 72.07 -35.44 -45.03
CA ILE A 75 72.37 -34.05 -45.38
C ILE A 75 73.41 -33.54 -44.38
N VAL A 76 74.52 -33.01 -44.88
CA VAL A 76 75.57 -32.43 -44.04
C VAL A 76 75.70 -30.94 -44.37
N TYR A 77 75.59 -30.10 -43.35
CA TYR A 77 75.77 -28.66 -43.45
C TYR A 77 77.13 -28.29 -42.83
N GLU A 78 78.05 -27.73 -43.61
CA GLU A 78 79.31 -27.20 -43.09
C GLU A 78 79.14 -25.71 -42.78
N VAL A 79 79.41 -25.34 -41.54
CA VAL A 79 79.35 -23.95 -41.06
C VAL A 79 80.76 -23.47 -40.78
N SER A 80 81.10 -22.29 -41.30
CA SER A 80 82.37 -21.63 -41.00
C SER A 80 82.16 -20.59 -39.91
N GLN A 81 82.91 -20.71 -38.82
CA GLN A 81 82.90 -19.83 -37.67
C GLN A 81 84.32 -19.29 -37.44
N GLU A 82 84.57 -18.07 -37.94
CA GLU A 82 85.89 -17.40 -37.90
C GLU A 82 87.04 -18.27 -38.42
N SER A 83 87.77 -18.94 -37.54
CA SER A 83 88.93 -19.80 -37.83
C SER A 83 88.65 -21.30 -37.71
N ARG A 84 87.40 -21.70 -37.39
CA ARG A 84 86.98 -23.10 -37.17
C ARG A 84 85.76 -23.43 -38.02
N ASN A 85 85.70 -24.66 -38.52
CA ASN A 85 84.50 -25.20 -39.16
C ASN A 85 83.91 -26.31 -38.31
N PHE A 86 82.58 -26.42 -38.34
CA PHE A 86 81.86 -27.55 -37.77
C PHE A 86 80.79 -28.02 -38.75
N CYS A 87 80.39 -29.29 -38.63
CA CYS A 87 79.34 -29.86 -39.44
C CYS A 87 78.09 -30.15 -38.63
N VAL A 88 76.94 -29.89 -39.23
CA VAL A 88 75.63 -30.36 -38.78
C VAL A 88 75.21 -31.51 -39.69
N TRP A 89 75.20 -32.71 -39.14
CA TRP A 89 74.80 -33.91 -39.84
C TRP A 89 73.35 -34.26 -39.52
N LEU A 90 72.49 -34.21 -40.54
CA LEU A 90 71.08 -34.55 -40.49
C LEU A 90 70.85 -35.91 -41.15
N TYR A 91 70.19 -36.82 -40.44
CA TYR A 91 69.88 -38.17 -40.91
C TYR A 91 68.64 -38.72 -40.23
N LYS A 92 68.14 -39.86 -40.72
CA LYS A 92 66.92 -40.51 -40.24
C LYS A 92 67.27 -41.72 -39.38
N LYS A 93 66.79 -41.73 -38.13
CA LYS A 93 66.97 -42.83 -37.17
C LYS A 93 65.62 -43.25 -36.61
N GLN A 94 65.28 -44.54 -36.70
CA GLN A 94 63.98 -45.09 -36.25
C GLN A 94 62.78 -44.28 -36.81
N ASN A 95 62.83 -43.98 -38.12
CA ASN A 95 61.83 -43.19 -38.83
C ASN A 95 61.65 -41.72 -38.36
N ARG A 96 62.56 -41.18 -37.54
CA ARG A 96 62.57 -39.78 -37.09
C ARG A 96 63.84 -39.07 -37.57
N LEU A 97 63.71 -37.82 -37.99
CA LEU A 97 64.87 -36.99 -38.33
C LEU A 97 65.61 -36.58 -37.06
N CYS A 98 66.93 -36.62 -37.10
CA CYS A 98 67.79 -36.18 -36.01
C CYS A 98 69.05 -35.49 -36.52
N PHE A 99 69.53 -34.53 -35.73
CA PHE A 99 70.74 -33.76 -36.00
C PHE A 99 71.88 -34.25 -35.09
N ARG A 100 73.11 -34.26 -35.62
CA ARG A 100 74.34 -34.40 -34.83
C ARG A 100 75.32 -33.31 -35.21
N PHE A 101 76.06 -32.82 -34.22
CA PHE A 101 77.13 -31.85 -34.44
C PHE A 101 78.47 -32.57 -34.44
N VAL A 102 79.29 -32.29 -35.46
CA VAL A 102 80.66 -32.79 -35.60
C VAL A 102 81.60 -31.59 -35.52
N ASP A 103 82.52 -31.66 -34.57
CA ASP A 103 83.52 -30.62 -34.32
C ASP A 103 84.69 -30.72 -35.31
N GLY A 104 84.43 -30.42 -36.59
CA GLY A 104 85.41 -30.43 -37.66
C GLY A 104 84.83 -30.02 -39.03
N PRO A 105 85.69 -29.75 -40.02
CA PRO A 105 85.28 -29.49 -41.40
C PRO A 105 84.68 -30.75 -42.05
N TYR A 106 83.97 -30.54 -43.16
CA TYR A 106 83.42 -31.66 -43.91
C TYR A 106 84.55 -32.39 -44.67
N GLU A 107 84.69 -33.68 -44.42
CA GLU A 107 85.61 -34.55 -45.15
C GLU A 107 84.85 -35.73 -45.76
N ARG A 108 84.93 -35.88 -47.08
CA ARG A 108 84.14 -36.89 -47.83
C ARG A 108 84.34 -38.32 -47.33
N HIS A 109 85.56 -38.67 -46.90
CA HIS A 109 85.89 -40.02 -46.45
C HIS A 109 85.23 -40.40 -45.11
N LEU A 110 84.77 -39.41 -44.31
CA LEU A 110 84.03 -39.65 -43.08
C LEU A 110 82.64 -40.23 -43.34
N PHE A 111 82.00 -39.83 -44.44
CA PHE A 111 80.62 -40.19 -44.77
C PHE A 111 80.51 -41.21 -45.90
N ILE A 112 81.50 -41.28 -46.79
CA ILE A 112 81.48 -42.15 -47.97
C ILE A 112 82.73 -43.04 -47.97
N ASP A 113 82.53 -44.33 -48.24
CA ASP A 113 83.60 -45.28 -48.53
C ASP A 113 83.47 -45.76 -49.97
N LYS A 114 84.48 -45.48 -50.79
CA LYS A 114 84.50 -45.67 -52.26
C LYS A 114 83.35 -44.94 -52.98
N LEU A 115 82.16 -45.52 -52.97
CA LEU A 115 80.93 -45.07 -53.63
C LEU A 115 79.66 -45.34 -52.79
N GLN A 116 79.77 -45.90 -51.59
CA GLN A 116 78.64 -46.18 -50.71
C GLN A 116 78.69 -45.29 -49.46
N ALA A 117 77.53 -44.84 -49.01
CA ALA A 117 77.40 -44.08 -47.77
C ALA A 117 77.66 -45.00 -46.56
N ARG A 118 78.49 -44.53 -45.62
CA ARG A 118 78.80 -45.25 -44.38
C ARG A 118 77.60 -45.21 -43.44
N LEU A 119 77.37 -46.29 -42.68
CA LEU A 119 76.32 -46.31 -41.66
C LEU A 119 76.68 -45.42 -40.46
N GLU A 120 75.68 -45.04 -39.66
CA GLU A 120 75.82 -44.10 -38.53
C GLU A 120 77.04 -44.39 -37.64
N ASN A 121 77.20 -45.65 -37.20
CA ASN A 121 78.28 -46.05 -36.30
C ASN A 121 79.67 -45.90 -36.93
N GLN A 122 79.81 -46.21 -38.22
CA GLN A 122 81.07 -46.11 -38.94
C GLN A 122 81.51 -44.65 -39.14
N VAL A 123 80.55 -43.74 -39.37
CA VAL A 123 80.83 -42.30 -39.46
C VAL A 123 81.33 -41.78 -38.11
N ILE A 124 80.70 -42.18 -37.00
CA ILE A 124 81.10 -41.78 -35.64
C ILE A 124 82.49 -42.29 -35.30
N GLU A 125 82.77 -43.57 -35.56
CA GLU A 125 84.07 -44.18 -35.30
C GLU A 125 85.19 -43.51 -36.12
N ASN A 126 84.96 -43.23 -37.40
CA ASN A 126 85.97 -42.59 -38.24
C ASN A 126 86.20 -41.12 -37.87
N ALA A 127 85.14 -40.37 -37.55
CA ALA A 127 85.29 -39.01 -37.08
C ALA A 127 86.10 -38.95 -35.78
N ASN A 128 85.82 -39.85 -34.82
CA ASN A 128 86.59 -39.94 -33.58
C ASN A 128 88.05 -40.36 -33.82
N LYS A 129 88.33 -41.26 -34.78
CA LYS A 129 89.70 -41.66 -35.17
C LYS A 129 90.51 -40.50 -35.75
N GLN A 130 89.87 -39.59 -36.48
CA GLN A 130 90.49 -38.38 -37.02
C GLN A 130 90.59 -37.24 -35.97
N GLY A 131 90.18 -37.49 -34.73
CA GLY A 131 90.22 -36.51 -33.64
C GLY A 131 89.03 -35.55 -33.61
N TYR A 132 88.03 -35.73 -34.49
CA TYR A 132 86.80 -34.93 -34.48
C TYR A 132 85.80 -35.45 -33.46
N LYS A 133 85.29 -34.55 -32.62
CA LYS A 133 84.31 -34.91 -31.59
C LYS A 133 82.90 -34.92 -32.19
N VAL A 134 82.25 -36.08 -32.17
CA VAL A 134 80.83 -36.23 -32.59
C VAL A 134 79.91 -36.18 -31.36
N HIS A 135 78.95 -35.26 -31.39
CA HIS A 135 78.00 -35.08 -30.31
C HIS A 135 76.78 -36.02 -30.38
N ARG A 136 75.99 -36.06 -29.30
CA ARG A 136 74.77 -36.86 -29.20
C ARG A 136 73.74 -36.45 -30.27
N PRO A 137 72.84 -37.37 -30.69
CA PRO A 137 71.75 -37.02 -31.59
C PRO A 137 70.73 -36.11 -30.90
N ILE A 138 70.21 -35.15 -31.66
CA ILE A 138 69.22 -34.16 -31.25
C ILE A 138 67.96 -34.40 -32.09
N TYR A 139 66.89 -34.83 -31.42
CA TYR A 139 65.60 -35.12 -32.05
C TYR A 139 64.63 -33.95 -31.96
N ASN A 140 64.81 -33.07 -30.97
CA ASN A 140 63.95 -31.91 -30.80
C ASN A 140 64.45 -30.76 -31.70
N PHE A 141 63.63 -30.37 -32.66
CA PHE A 141 63.95 -29.26 -33.54
C PHE A 141 64.07 -27.91 -32.82
N SER A 142 63.38 -27.73 -31.69
CA SER A 142 63.58 -26.54 -30.85
C SER A 142 64.98 -26.52 -30.24
N GLU A 143 65.45 -27.65 -29.72
CA GLU A 143 66.79 -27.77 -29.14
C GLU A 143 67.88 -27.51 -30.20
N TYR A 144 67.70 -28.03 -31.42
CA TYR A 144 68.59 -27.72 -32.53
C TYR A 144 68.66 -26.22 -32.83
N ARG A 145 67.51 -25.53 -32.88
CA ARG A 145 67.46 -24.08 -33.09
C ARG A 145 68.10 -23.32 -31.94
N ASP A 146 67.88 -23.75 -30.69
CA ASP A 146 68.51 -23.14 -29.52
C ASP A 146 70.04 -23.22 -29.62
N ILE A 147 70.59 -24.28 -30.22
CA ILE A 147 72.03 -24.44 -30.45
C ILE A 147 72.51 -23.52 -31.59
N ILE A 148 71.88 -23.57 -32.77
CA ILE A 148 72.30 -22.78 -33.95
C ILE A 148 72.20 -21.28 -33.73
N TYR A 149 71.19 -20.82 -32.98
CA TYR A 149 71.00 -19.39 -32.67
C TYR A 149 71.62 -18.98 -31.32
N GLY A 150 72.33 -19.88 -30.63
CA GLY A 150 73.15 -19.53 -29.46
C GLY A 150 72.37 -19.28 -28.16
N ALA A 151 71.13 -19.74 -28.06
CA ALA A 151 70.36 -19.74 -26.82
C ALA A 151 70.81 -20.87 -25.85
N ASN A 152 71.33 -21.98 -26.37
CA ASN A 152 71.79 -23.12 -25.58
C ASN A 152 73.25 -22.97 -25.10
N LYS A 153 73.42 -22.60 -23.82
CA LYS A 153 74.74 -22.40 -23.19
C LYS A 153 75.67 -23.63 -23.21
N SER A 154 75.12 -24.85 -23.27
CA SER A 154 75.92 -26.09 -23.20
C SER A 154 76.68 -26.42 -24.50
N MET A 155 76.18 -25.94 -25.65
CA MET A 155 76.75 -26.18 -26.98
C MET A 155 77.02 -24.87 -27.73
N ASN A 156 77.45 -23.83 -26.99
CA ASN A 156 77.79 -22.49 -27.53
C ASN A 156 78.86 -22.49 -28.63
N ARG A 157 79.58 -23.60 -28.81
CA ARG A 157 80.61 -23.76 -29.86
C ARG A 157 80.04 -24.09 -31.25
N PHE A 158 78.72 -24.27 -31.36
CA PHE A 158 78.04 -24.70 -32.59
C PHE A 158 76.89 -23.74 -32.97
N ASN A 159 77.18 -22.43 -32.97
CA ASN A 159 76.21 -21.39 -33.30
C ASN A 159 76.63 -20.60 -34.54
N ILE A 160 75.64 -20.11 -35.28
CA ILE A 160 75.83 -19.11 -36.34
C ILE A 160 75.59 -17.72 -35.77
N LEU A 161 74.53 -17.57 -34.98
CA LEU A 161 74.17 -16.31 -34.32
C LEU A 161 74.22 -16.50 -32.80
N GLN A 162 74.49 -15.42 -32.07
CA GLN A 162 74.42 -15.38 -30.60
C GLN A 162 73.24 -14.52 -30.17
N ASN A 163 72.02 -15.05 -30.32
CA ASN A 163 70.81 -14.35 -29.93
C ASN A 163 69.88 -15.28 -29.13
N SER A 164 69.72 -15.00 -27.84
CA SER A 164 68.82 -15.75 -26.96
C SER A 164 67.34 -15.61 -27.33
N SER A 165 66.96 -14.53 -28.02
CA SER A 165 65.58 -14.22 -28.40
C SER A 165 65.37 -14.42 -29.91
N TYR A 166 65.77 -15.58 -30.43
CA TYR A 166 65.79 -15.84 -31.87
C TYR A 166 64.44 -16.21 -32.49
N HIS A 167 63.35 -16.39 -31.72
CA HIS A 167 62.10 -17.00 -32.19
C HIS A 167 61.51 -16.38 -33.47
N ASN A 168 61.69 -15.07 -33.66
CA ASN A 168 61.20 -14.35 -34.84
C ASN A 168 62.13 -14.49 -36.06
N ILE A 169 63.39 -14.89 -35.87
CA ILE A 169 64.38 -15.03 -36.95
C ILE A 169 64.01 -16.18 -37.91
N PRO A 170 63.78 -17.44 -37.46
CA PRO A 170 63.34 -18.52 -38.34
C PRO A 170 62.04 -18.21 -39.09
N ARG A 171 61.08 -17.54 -38.44
CA ARG A 171 59.80 -17.14 -39.04
C ARG A 171 60.02 -16.13 -40.15
N THR A 172 60.81 -15.10 -39.89
CA THR A 172 61.14 -14.05 -40.85
C THR A 172 61.86 -14.62 -42.06
N ILE A 173 62.89 -15.46 -41.85
CA ILE A 173 63.61 -16.14 -42.93
C ILE A 173 62.62 -16.95 -43.76
N THR A 174 61.74 -17.74 -43.13
CA THR A 174 60.74 -18.55 -43.83
C THR A 174 59.79 -17.70 -44.68
N ASN A 175 59.22 -16.63 -44.12
CA ASN A 175 58.27 -15.78 -44.82
C ASN A 175 58.93 -15.05 -46.00
N VAL A 176 60.17 -14.60 -45.84
CA VAL A 176 60.92 -13.96 -46.93
C VAL A 176 61.31 -14.99 -48.01
N PHE A 177 61.73 -16.19 -47.63
CA PHE A 177 62.15 -17.23 -48.59
C PHE A 177 60.99 -17.87 -49.37
N LEU A 178 59.79 -17.94 -48.81
CA LEU A 178 58.63 -18.55 -49.48
C LEU A 178 57.85 -17.60 -50.39
N ASN A 179 57.96 -16.29 -50.18
CA ASN A 179 57.25 -15.30 -50.98
C ASN A 179 58.04 -14.96 -52.26
N SER A 180 57.36 -15.02 -53.41
CA SER A 180 57.99 -14.98 -54.74
C SER A 180 58.41 -13.57 -55.22
N SER A 181 57.92 -12.50 -54.59
CA SER A 181 58.24 -11.11 -54.93
C SER A 181 59.15 -10.47 -53.87
N LEU A 182 60.44 -10.37 -54.17
CA LEU A 182 61.45 -9.76 -53.29
C LEU A 182 61.57 -8.26 -53.58
N ASP A 183 60.54 -7.48 -53.22
CA ASP A 183 60.67 -6.01 -53.18
C ASP A 183 61.16 -5.56 -51.79
N GLY A 184 62.07 -4.58 -51.73
CA GLY A 184 62.67 -4.11 -50.50
C GLY A 184 61.66 -3.54 -49.50
N GLY A 185 60.56 -2.94 -49.99
CA GLY A 185 59.43 -2.51 -49.18
C GLY A 185 58.66 -3.69 -48.57
N PHE A 186 58.48 -4.75 -49.34
CA PHE A 186 57.80 -5.97 -48.91
C PHE A 186 58.61 -6.78 -47.90
N ILE A 187 59.94 -6.82 -48.04
CA ILE A 187 60.83 -7.45 -47.05
C ILE A 187 60.71 -6.70 -45.71
N LYS A 188 60.70 -5.36 -45.72
CA LYS A 188 60.52 -4.56 -44.49
C LYS A 188 59.16 -4.82 -43.82
N THR A 189 58.06 -4.78 -44.57
CA THR A 189 56.73 -5.05 -44.01
C THR A 189 56.59 -6.49 -43.53
N THR A 190 57.19 -7.46 -44.22
CA THR A 190 57.18 -8.88 -43.80
C THR A 190 58.00 -9.09 -42.52
N ILE A 191 59.15 -8.42 -42.37
CA ILE A 191 59.93 -8.44 -41.12
C ILE A 191 59.11 -7.82 -39.98
N ILE A 192 58.47 -6.67 -40.20
CA ILE A 192 57.63 -6.00 -39.21
C ILE A 192 56.45 -6.90 -38.79
N ASN A 193 55.76 -7.51 -39.75
CA ASN A 193 54.62 -8.38 -39.47
C ASN A 193 55.04 -9.70 -38.80
N SER A 194 56.27 -10.18 -39.05
CA SER A 194 56.81 -11.39 -38.42
C SER A 194 57.36 -11.15 -37.00
N LEU A 195 57.52 -9.90 -36.59
CA LEU A 195 57.85 -9.50 -35.21
C LEU A 195 56.62 -9.46 -34.30
N SER A 196 55.40 -9.43 -34.87
CA SER A 196 54.15 -9.47 -34.13
C SER A 196 53.76 -10.91 -33.80
N ASP A 197 53.78 -11.26 -32.51
CA ASP A 197 53.34 -12.57 -32.01
C ASP A 197 51.80 -12.69 -32.09
N ASP A 198 51.28 -13.08 -33.26
CA ASP A 198 50.17 -14.02 -33.49
C ASP A 198 49.45 -13.77 -34.83
N PRO A 199 49.70 -14.58 -35.87
CA PRO A 199 48.80 -14.63 -37.01
C PRO A 199 47.52 -15.41 -36.63
N PHE A 200 46.39 -14.71 -36.61
CA PHE A 200 45.06 -15.26 -36.38
C PHE A 200 44.68 -16.28 -37.48
N GLU A 201 44.82 -17.57 -37.21
CA GLU A 201 44.28 -18.62 -38.09
C GLU A 201 42.77 -18.76 -37.87
N ILE A 202 41.96 -18.21 -38.79
CA ILE A 202 40.51 -18.48 -38.82
C ILE A 202 40.29 -19.93 -39.23
N ASN A 203 40.08 -20.79 -38.25
CA ASN A 203 39.75 -22.19 -38.48
C ASN A 203 38.24 -22.31 -38.77
N LEU A 204 37.87 -22.23 -40.06
CA LEU A 204 36.47 -22.19 -40.54
C LEU A 204 35.65 -23.42 -40.08
N ASP A 205 36.27 -24.57 -39.86
CA ASP A 205 35.57 -25.79 -39.43
C ASP A 205 35.14 -25.76 -37.96
N LYS A 206 35.91 -25.10 -37.07
CA LYS A 206 35.55 -24.95 -35.65
C LYS A 206 34.45 -23.90 -35.43
N ASN A 207 34.37 -22.89 -36.30
CA ASN A 207 33.45 -21.76 -36.15
C ASN A 207 32.09 -21.95 -36.84
N ARG A 208 31.87 -23.06 -37.54
CA ARG A 208 30.60 -23.34 -38.24
C ARG A 208 29.40 -23.35 -37.29
N HIS A 209 29.54 -23.98 -36.11
CA HIS A 209 28.46 -24.02 -35.13
C HIS A 209 28.13 -22.63 -34.61
N HIS A 210 29.14 -21.82 -34.30
CA HIS A 210 28.96 -20.44 -33.88
C HIS A 210 28.29 -19.55 -34.94
N LEU A 211 28.55 -19.79 -36.23
CA LEU A 211 27.88 -19.08 -37.32
C LEU A 211 26.42 -19.50 -37.50
N GLU A 212 26.09 -20.78 -37.31
CA GLU A 212 24.69 -21.25 -37.31
C GLU A 212 23.92 -20.71 -36.10
N THR A 213 24.50 -20.73 -34.90
CA THR A 213 23.91 -20.14 -33.71
C THR A 213 23.72 -18.63 -33.88
N ALA A 214 24.75 -17.91 -34.33
CA ALA A 214 24.63 -16.47 -34.57
C ALA A 214 23.59 -16.10 -35.62
N ARG A 215 23.39 -16.94 -36.65
CA ARG A 215 22.33 -16.73 -37.64
C ARG A 215 20.93 -16.93 -37.05
N ASN A 216 20.75 -17.94 -36.21
CA ASN A 216 19.48 -18.17 -35.51
C ASN A 216 19.22 -17.07 -34.49
N ASP A 217 20.22 -16.71 -33.67
CA ASP A 217 20.14 -15.62 -32.71
C ASP A 217 19.81 -14.29 -33.42
N TYR A 218 20.43 -14.02 -34.57
CA TYR A 218 20.12 -12.82 -35.36
C TYR A 218 18.70 -12.83 -35.90
N ARG A 219 18.18 -14.00 -36.32
CA ARG A 219 16.80 -14.14 -36.77
C ARG A 219 15.82 -13.91 -35.61
N ASP A 220 16.08 -14.49 -34.45
CA ASP A 220 15.24 -14.36 -33.26
C ASP A 220 15.24 -12.92 -32.74
N VAL A 221 16.42 -12.27 -32.70
CA VAL A 221 16.55 -10.85 -32.36
C VAL A 221 15.85 -9.97 -33.39
N SER A 222 15.94 -10.28 -34.69
CA SER A 222 15.26 -9.53 -35.74
C SER A 222 13.73 -9.67 -35.65
N GLU A 223 13.20 -10.86 -35.35
CA GLU A 223 11.77 -11.08 -35.14
C GLU A 223 11.29 -10.40 -33.84
N TYR A 224 12.09 -10.44 -32.77
CA TYR A 224 11.80 -9.71 -31.53
C TYR A 224 11.76 -8.20 -31.77
N LEU A 225 12.74 -7.62 -32.45
CA LEU A 225 12.79 -6.19 -32.77
C LEU A 225 11.59 -5.75 -33.63
N LEU A 226 11.12 -6.62 -34.54
CA LEU A 226 9.91 -6.35 -35.34
C LEU A 226 8.64 -6.24 -34.46
N HIS A 227 8.61 -6.92 -33.33
CA HIS A 227 7.44 -7.03 -32.44
C HIS A 227 7.67 -6.51 -31.02
N GLU A 228 8.75 -5.76 -30.81
CA GLU A 228 9.20 -5.28 -29.50
C GLU A 228 8.09 -4.51 -28.76
N LYS A 229 7.40 -3.59 -29.47
CA LYS A 229 6.28 -2.82 -28.91
C LYS A 229 5.12 -3.70 -28.44
N LYS A 230 4.84 -4.80 -29.14
CA LYS A 230 3.79 -5.76 -28.73
C LYS A 230 4.24 -6.56 -27.52
N ALA A 231 5.49 -7.03 -27.49
CA ALA A 231 6.06 -7.76 -26.36
C ALA A 231 6.09 -6.89 -25.09
N GLN A 232 6.56 -5.64 -25.20
CA GLN A 232 6.56 -4.68 -24.08
C GLN A 232 5.15 -4.38 -23.58
N ASN A 233 4.17 -4.23 -24.48
CA ASN A 233 2.78 -4.02 -24.08
C ASN A 233 2.19 -5.24 -23.36
N ILE A 234 2.47 -6.46 -23.85
CA ILE A 234 2.04 -7.70 -23.19
C ILE A 234 2.66 -7.81 -21.79
N VAL A 235 3.95 -7.53 -21.64
CA VAL A 235 4.63 -7.53 -20.34
C VAL A 235 4.05 -6.46 -19.40
N SER A 236 3.76 -5.26 -19.90
CA SER A 236 3.12 -4.20 -19.12
C SER A 236 1.72 -4.60 -18.65
N ILE A 237 0.91 -5.18 -19.54
CA ILE A 237 -0.44 -5.66 -19.21
C ILE A 237 -0.36 -6.81 -18.21
N PHE A 238 0.55 -7.76 -18.39
CA PHE A 238 0.74 -8.88 -17.47
C PHE A 238 1.20 -8.42 -16.08
N ASN A 239 2.14 -7.48 -16.01
CA ASN A 239 2.55 -6.86 -14.75
C ASN A 239 1.40 -6.09 -14.09
N GLY A 240 0.54 -5.43 -14.88
CA GLY A 240 -0.69 -4.82 -14.38
C GLY A 240 -1.67 -5.85 -13.81
N LEU A 241 -1.80 -7.00 -14.48
CA LEU A 241 -2.67 -8.11 -14.06
C LEU A 241 -2.17 -8.73 -12.75
N LEU A 242 -0.86 -8.96 -12.62
CA LEU A 242 -0.23 -9.44 -11.37
C LEU A 242 -0.49 -8.49 -10.20
N LYS A 243 -0.29 -7.18 -10.40
CA LYS A 243 -0.62 -6.17 -9.38
C LYS A 243 -2.10 -6.20 -8.99
N MET A 244 -3.00 -6.29 -9.96
CA MET A 244 -4.43 -6.40 -9.68
C MET A 244 -4.79 -7.68 -8.90
N GLU A 245 -4.10 -8.80 -9.13
CA GLU A 245 -4.29 -10.02 -8.34
C GLU A 245 -3.76 -9.87 -6.90
N GLU A 246 -2.62 -9.21 -6.71
CA GLU A 246 -2.08 -8.88 -5.38
C GLU A 246 -3.03 -7.94 -4.63
N ASP A 247 -3.51 -6.88 -5.28
CA ASP A 247 -4.48 -5.93 -4.71
C ASP A 247 -5.77 -6.62 -4.29
N LYS A 248 -6.29 -7.55 -5.11
CA LYS A 248 -7.47 -8.36 -4.77
C LYS A 248 -7.23 -9.22 -3.52
N LYS A 249 -6.06 -9.85 -3.41
CA LYS A 249 -5.70 -10.66 -2.22
C LYS A 249 -5.59 -9.78 -0.98
N GLU A 250 -4.98 -8.61 -1.09
CA GLU A 250 -4.84 -7.67 0.02
C GLU A 250 -6.21 -7.12 0.47
N LEU A 251 -7.08 -6.74 -0.47
CA LEU A 251 -8.45 -6.33 -0.20
C LEU A 251 -9.25 -7.44 0.50
N ALA A 252 -9.16 -8.68 -0.01
CA ALA A 252 -9.83 -9.83 0.61
C ALA A 252 -9.34 -10.06 2.04
N TRP A 253 -8.03 -9.93 2.28
CA TRP A 253 -7.46 -10.05 3.63
C TRP A 253 -7.93 -8.94 4.56
N LYS A 254 -7.94 -7.68 4.11
CA LYS A 254 -8.45 -6.53 4.89
C LYS A 254 -9.93 -6.70 5.24
N ILE A 255 -10.75 -7.14 4.29
CA ILE A 255 -12.18 -7.41 4.51
C ILE A 255 -12.35 -8.56 5.52
N GLY A 256 -11.62 -9.66 5.35
CA GLY A 256 -11.66 -10.80 6.26
C GLY A 256 -11.22 -10.43 7.68
N ALA A 257 -10.15 -9.65 7.83
CA ALA A 257 -9.68 -9.15 9.12
C ALA A 257 -10.70 -8.22 9.78
N ALA A 258 -11.29 -7.29 9.03
CA ALA A 258 -12.33 -6.38 9.54
C ALA A 258 -13.60 -7.15 9.96
N PHE A 259 -14.02 -8.14 9.17
CA PHE A 259 -15.15 -9.00 9.49
C PHE A 259 -14.91 -9.81 10.78
N ASN A 260 -13.73 -10.44 10.90
CA ASN A 260 -13.37 -11.21 12.08
C ASN A 260 -13.31 -10.34 13.33
N TYR A 261 -12.69 -9.16 13.24
CA TYR A 261 -12.64 -8.20 14.34
C TYR A 261 -14.03 -7.72 14.76
N SER A 262 -14.90 -7.41 13.80
CA SER A 262 -16.29 -7.03 14.09
C SER A 262 -17.05 -8.17 14.77
N ARG A 263 -16.85 -9.42 14.32
CA ARG A 263 -17.49 -10.60 14.87
C ARG A 263 -17.01 -10.93 16.29
N GLU A 264 -15.72 -10.73 16.56
CA GLU A 264 -15.16 -10.90 17.90
C GLU A 264 -15.71 -9.83 18.85
N LYS A 265 -15.76 -8.57 18.43
CA LYS A 265 -16.42 -7.50 19.20
C LYS A 265 -17.90 -7.76 19.46
N GLU A 266 -18.63 -8.23 18.46
CA GLU A 266 -20.04 -8.58 18.60
C GLU A 266 -20.23 -9.68 19.65
N ARG A 267 -19.39 -10.72 19.64
CA ARG A 267 -19.40 -11.77 20.67
C ARG A 267 -19.11 -11.22 22.06
N THR A 268 -18.06 -10.41 22.22
CA THR A 268 -17.74 -9.83 23.53
C THR A 268 -18.88 -8.96 24.07
N LEU A 269 -19.53 -8.18 23.20
CA LEU A 269 -20.67 -7.35 23.60
C LEU A 269 -21.91 -8.21 23.93
N GLN A 270 -22.15 -9.30 23.21
CA GLN A 270 -23.21 -10.25 23.52
C GLN A 270 -22.97 -10.92 24.88
N ASP A 271 -21.74 -11.34 25.17
CA ASP A 271 -21.38 -11.94 26.46
C ASP A 271 -21.53 -10.93 27.62
N GLU A 272 -21.09 -9.69 27.43
CA GLU A 272 -21.30 -8.59 28.38
C GLU A 272 -22.80 -8.30 28.60
N GLN A 273 -23.60 -8.28 27.53
CA GLN A 273 -25.03 -8.06 27.61
C GLN A 273 -25.74 -9.20 28.36
N ILE A 274 -25.35 -10.45 28.12
CA ILE A 274 -25.87 -11.62 28.86
C ILE A 274 -25.50 -11.51 30.34
N ALA A 275 -24.25 -11.15 30.67
CA ALA A 275 -23.81 -10.99 32.05
C ALA A 275 -24.57 -9.86 32.79
N ILE A 276 -24.77 -8.71 32.15
CA ILE A 276 -25.56 -7.60 32.71
C ILE A 276 -27.02 -8.02 32.90
N ASN A 277 -27.62 -8.70 31.93
CA ASN A 277 -29.00 -9.18 32.04
C ASN A 277 -29.17 -10.20 33.18
N GLN A 278 -28.19 -11.09 33.39
CA GLN A 278 -28.18 -12.01 34.53
C GLN A 278 -28.07 -11.26 35.86
N GLN A 279 -27.16 -10.29 35.96
CA GLN A 279 -27.03 -9.46 37.17
C GLN A 279 -28.31 -8.68 37.47
N PHE A 280 -28.97 -8.14 36.45
CA PHE A 280 -30.22 -7.43 36.59
C PHE A 280 -31.35 -8.36 37.04
N ALA A 281 -31.47 -9.55 36.45
CA ALA A 281 -32.44 -10.56 36.87
C ALA A 281 -32.22 -11.01 38.32
N ASP A 282 -30.97 -11.25 38.72
CA ASP A 282 -30.62 -11.59 40.10
C ASP A 282 -30.96 -10.48 41.10
N GLN A 283 -30.73 -9.21 40.71
CA GLN A 283 -31.13 -8.06 41.53
C GLN A 283 -32.66 -7.94 41.62
N GLN A 284 -33.39 -8.13 40.53
CA GLN A 284 -34.86 -8.14 40.54
C GLN A 284 -35.41 -9.24 41.45
N ILE A 285 -34.88 -10.46 41.37
CA ILE A 285 -35.30 -11.58 42.24
C ILE A 285 -35.03 -11.25 43.71
N LYS A 286 -33.91 -10.58 44.04
CA LYS A 286 -33.61 -10.13 45.41
C LYS A 286 -34.60 -9.07 45.88
N ILE A 287 -34.91 -8.07 45.04
CA ILE A 287 -35.90 -7.03 45.34
C ILE A 287 -37.30 -7.65 45.54
N GLU A 288 -37.70 -8.58 44.69
CA GLU A 288 -38.97 -9.31 44.82
C GLU A 288 -39.04 -10.08 46.14
N LYS A 289 -37.98 -10.81 46.52
CA LYS A 289 -37.92 -11.49 47.83
C LYS A 289 -38.05 -10.51 49.00
N ILE A 290 -37.31 -9.38 48.96
CA ILE A 290 -37.37 -8.34 49.99
C ILE A 290 -38.78 -7.73 50.09
N ASN A 291 -39.44 -7.50 48.95
CA ASN A 291 -40.81 -7.00 48.91
C ASN A 291 -41.81 -8.01 49.44
N LEU A 292 -41.63 -9.29 49.13
CA LEU A 292 -42.53 -10.36 49.57
C LEU A 292 -42.40 -10.56 51.09
N GLU A 293 -41.17 -10.62 51.62
CA GLU A 293 -40.89 -10.63 53.06
C GLU A 293 -41.53 -9.42 53.76
N PHE A 294 -41.29 -8.20 53.26
CA PHE A 294 -41.88 -6.99 53.83
C PHE A 294 -43.41 -7.00 53.80
N SER A 295 -44.02 -7.43 52.69
CA SER A 295 -45.48 -7.48 52.58
C SER A 295 -46.11 -8.46 53.57
N THR A 296 -45.46 -9.60 53.82
CA THR A 296 -45.94 -10.60 54.79
C THR A 296 -45.81 -10.10 56.23
N ASP A 297 -44.67 -9.50 56.57
CA ASP A 297 -44.45 -8.91 57.90
C ASP A 297 -45.34 -7.70 58.14
N GLN A 298 -45.53 -6.83 57.14
CA GLN A 298 -46.41 -5.67 57.20
C GLN A 298 -47.86 -6.09 57.45
N ARG A 299 -48.38 -7.09 56.69
CA ARG A 299 -49.73 -7.63 56.90
C ARG A 299 -49.89 -8.18 58.30
N ARG A 300 -48.93 -9.00 58.76
CA ARG A 300 -48.96 -9.60 60.11
C ARG A 300 -49.04 -8.53 61.23
N VAL A 301 -48.26 -7.45 61.12
CA VAL A 301 -48.29 -6.37 62.10
C VAL A 301 -49.57 -5.55 61.97
N GLN A 302 -50.03 -5.25 60.75
CA GLN A 302 -51.29 -4.53 60.52
C GLN A 302 -52.51 -5.29 61.04
N ASP A 303 -52.56 -6.61 60.87
CA ASP A 303 -53.64 -7.46 61.39
C ASP A 303 -53.68 -7.42 62.92
N LYS A 304 -52.52 -7.57 63.58
CA LYS A 304 -52.42 -7.44 65.04
C LYS A 304 -52.83 -6.05 65.53
N LEU A 305 -52.43 -5.01 64.81
CA LEU A 305 -52.72 -3.61 65.14
C LEU A 305 -54.21 -3.31 64.95
N ALA A 306 -54.85 -3.90 63.93
CA ALA A 306 -56.30 -3.81 63.71
C ALA A 306 -57.09 -4.47 64.85
N ILE A 307 -56.68 -5.66 65.30
CA ILE A 307 -57.28 -6.35 66.45
C ILE A 307 -57.16 -5.48 67.71
N VAL A 308 -55.96 -5.02 68.04
CA VAL A 308 -55.73 -4.19 69.24
C VAL A 308 -56.48 -2.86 69.16
N LYS A 309 -56.58 -2.22 67.98
CA LYS A 309 -57.38 -1.00 67.80
C LYS A 309 -58.88 -1.27 68.02
N GLN A 310 -59.39 -2.39 67.52
CA GLN A 310 -60.78 -2.79 67.76
C GLN A 310 -61.02 -3.07 69.25
N ASP A 311 -60.10 -3.72 69.94
CA ASP A 311 -60.22 -4.01 71.37
C ASP A 311 -60.16 -2.74 72.22
N ILE A 312 -59.30 -1.77 71.90
CA ILE A 312 -59.28 -0.45 72.54
C ILE A 312 -60.58 0.32 72.30
N LEU A 313 -61.12 0.27 71.08
CA LEU A 313 -62.38 0.94 70.75
C LEU A 313 -63.53 0.31 71.55
N LYS A 314 -63.62 -1.02 71.58
CA LYS A 314 -64.61 -1.76 72.38
C LYS A 314 -64.47 -1.45 73.86
N ALA A 315 -63.25 -1.45 74.41
CA ALA A 315 -63.00 -1.17 75.81
C ALA A 315 -63.39 0.27 76.20
N ASN A 316 -63.08 1.27 75.36
CA ASN A 316 -63.49 2.66 75.62
C ASN A 316 -64.99 2.89 75.42
N GLN A 317 -65.61 2.23 74.43
CA GLN A 317 -67.06 2.31 74.21
C GLN A 317 -67.80 1.68 75.39
N LYS A 318 -67.45 0.45 75.76
CA LYS A 318 -68.03 -0.24 76.92
C LYS A 318 -67.78 0.52 78.23
N GLY A 319 -66.56 1.00 78.46
CA GLY A 319 -66.23 1.82 79.63
C GLY A 319 -67.07 3.10 79.72
N LYS A 320 -67.27 3.82 78.61
CA LYS A 320 -68.15 5.01 78.57
C LYS A 320 -69.62 4.66 78.70
N GLU A 321 -70.07 3.59 78.06
CA GLU A 321 -71.44 3.09 78.15
C GLU A 321 -71.77 2.70 79.59
N TYR A 322 -70.86 2.03 80.28
CA TYR A 322 -71.06 1.60 81.67
C TYR A 322 -70.93 2.75 82.69
N ALA A 323 -70.01 3.70 82.46
CA ALA A 323 -69.94 4.92 83.25
C ALA A 323 -71.20 5.80 83.09
N SER A 324 -71.74 5.92 81.87
CA SER A 324 -73.00 6.65 81.62
C SER A 324 -74.22 6.01 82.27
N LYS A 325 -74.13 4.71 82.62
CA LYS A 325 -75.20 3.92 83.23
C LYS A 325 -75.08 3.81 84.76
N ASN A 326 -74.13 4.49 85.41
CA ASN A 326 -73.93 4.51 86.87
C ASN A 326 -73.94 3.11 87.52
N ILE A 327 -73.15 2.19 86.97
CA ILE A 327 -73.16 0.77 87.39
C ILE A 327 -72.78 0.55 88.85
N ASP A 328 -71.95 1.40 89.44
CA ASP A 328 -71.56 1.27 90.85
C ASP A 328 -72.77 1.40 91.80
N GLN A 329 -73.74 2.26 91.47
CA GLN A 329 -74.99 2.37 92.22
C GLN A 329 -75.91 1.17 91.96
N LEU A 330 -75.94 0.67 90.72
CA LEU A 330 -76.77 -0.48 90.33
C LEU A 330 -76.30 -1.80 90.96
N LEU A 331 -75.00 -1.97 91.17
CA LEU A 331 -74.42 -3.13 91.87
C LEU A 331 -74.88 -3.19 93.34
N ILE A 332 -74.94 -2.04 94.00
CA ILE A 332 -75.40 -1.91 95.40
C ILE A 332 -76.91 -2.15 95.49
N GLU A 333 -77.70 -1.62 94.56
CA GLU A 333 -79.15 -1.79 94.54
C GLU A 333 -79.59 -3.23 94.19
N HIS A 334 -78.85 -3.93 93.33
CA HIS A 334 -79.13 -5.34 93.00
C HIS A 334 -78.98 -6.24 94.23
N ALA A 335 -77.97 -6.01 95.07
CA ALA A 335 -77.77 -6.78 96.31
C ALA A 335 -78.98 -6.72 97.27
N ALA A 336 -79.80 -5.65 97.21
CA ALA A 336 -80.99 -5.44 98.05
C ALA A 336 -82.31 -5.95 97.42
N LYS A 337 -82.26 -6.61 96.26
CA LYS A 337 -83.43 -7.14 95.53
C LYS A 337 -84.40 -8.03 96.36
N PRO A 338 -83.96 -9.03 97.14
CA PRO A 338 -84.88 -9.91 97.87
C PRO A 338 -85.65 -9.20 98.99
N ASP A 339 -85.13 -8.07 99.48
CA ASP A 339 -85.80 -7.27 100.50
C ASP A 339 -86.95 -6.45 99.89
N TYR A 340 -86.72 -5.88 98.71
CA TYR A 340 -87.77 -5.14 97.97
C TYR A 340 -88.90 -6.04 97.46
N GLU A 341 -88.65 -7.30 97.07
CA GLU A 341 -89.72 -8.24 96.65
C GLU A 341 -90.68 -8.60 97.79
N ARG A 342 -90.16 -8.66 99.03
CA ARG A 342 -90.97 -8.86 100.24
C ARG A 342 -91.81 -7.64 100.58
N GLU A 343 -91.24 -6.43 100.49
CA GLU A 343 -92.00 -5.19 100.69
C GLU A 343 -93.11 -5.01 99.64
N GLN A 344 -92.84 -5.32 98.36
CA GLN A 344 -93.83 -5.15 97.28
C GLN A 344 -95.07 -6.02 97.47
N SER A 345 -94.87 -7.27 97.90
CA SER A 345 -95.97 -8.23 98.09
C SER A 345 -96.84 -7.87 99.30
N GLN A 346 -96.25 -7.34 100.38
CA GLN A 346 -96.97 -6.85 101.55
C GLN A 346 -97.81 -5.60 101.24
N ILE A 347 -97.24 -4.63 100.51
CA ILE A 347 -97.93 -3.36 100.19
C ILE A 347 -99.03 -3.58 99.14
N LYS A 348 -98.82 -4.46 98.14
CA LYS A 348 -99.86 -4.85 97.16
C LYS A 348 -101.08 -5.50 97.82
N ALA A 349 -100.87 -6.34 98.83
CA ALA A 349 -101.95 -6.98 99.57
C ALA A 349 -102.75 -5.98 100.41
N GLN A 350 -102.09 -4.99 101.02
CA GLN A 350 -102.74 -3.92 101.79
C GLN A 350 -103.54 -2.96 100.91
N LEU A 351 -103.03 -2.59 99.73
CA LEU A 351 -103.77 -1.72 98.80
C LEU A 351 -104.98 -2.42 98.18
N ALA A 352 -104.87 -3.71 97.80
CA ALA A 352 -106.01 -4.45 97.24
C ALA A 352 -107.21 -4.57 98.20
N LEU A 353 -106.96 -4.56 99.51
CA LEU A 353 -108.00 -4.54 100.56
C LEU A 353 -108.69 -3.16 100.70
N LEU A 354 -107.98 -2.07 100.39
CA LEU A 354 -108.45 -0.69 100.55
C LEU A 354 -109.18 -0.15 99.31
N THR A 355 -108.80 -0.56 98.10
CA THR A 355 -109.34 -0.01 96.83
C THR A 355 -110.51 -0.80 96.22
N ALA A 356 -110.96 -1.88 96.86
CA ALA A 356 -111.99 -2.79 96.32
C ALA A 356 -113.37 -2.12 96.07
N ASN A 357 -113.65 -0.97 96.70
CA ASN A 357 -114.96 -0.31 96.65
C ASN A 357 -115.08 0.85 95.63
N GLN A 358 -114.03 1.23 94.88
CA GLN A 358 -114.08 2.37 93.94
C GLN A 358 -113.22 2.20 92.67
N GLN A 359 -113.73 1.48 91.65
CA GLN A 359 -113.06 1.31 90.33
C GLN A 359 -113.34 2.44 89.32
N ASP A 360 -114.41 3.23 89.50
CA ASP A 360 -114.87 4.21 88.50
C ASP A 360 -114.08 5.54 88.48
N ILE A 361 -113.39 5.88 89.58
CA ILE A 361 -112.57 7.11 89.66
C ILE A 361 -111.19 6.88 89.06
N GLU A 362 -110.65 5.67 89.24
CA GLU A 362 -109.32 5.28 88.76
C GLU A 362 -109.28 5.15 87.21
N THR A 363 -110.37 4.69 86.60
CA THR A 363 -110.50 4.60 85.14
C THR A 363 -110.59 5.97 84.46
N ARG A 364 -111.22 6.97 85.10
CA ARG A 364 -111.26 8.37 84.61
C ARG A 364 -109.89 9.05 84.65
N TYR A 365 -109.14 8.87 85.74
CA TYR A 365 -107.78 9.38 85.85
C TYR A 365 -106.84 8.80 84.78
N GLN A 366 -106.92 7.49 84.53
CA GLN A 366 -106.12 6.84 83.49
C GLN A 366 -106.46 7.32 82.07
N THR A 367 -107.73 7.60 81.78
CA THR A 367 -108.14 8.14 80.47
C THR A 367 -107.70 9.59 80.27
N ASP A 368 -107.77 10.44 81.29
CA ASP A 368 -107.28 11.83 81.22
C ASP A 368 -105.74 11.90 81.10
N LYS A 369 -105.02 11.00 81.78
CA LYS A 369 -103.56 10.86 81.64
C LYS A 369 -103.16 10.45 80.22
N GLN A 370 -103.82 9.44 79.65
CA GLN A 370 -103.57 9.01 78.26
C GLN A 370 -103.83 10.15 77.27
N ARG A 371 -104.87 10.96 77.49
CA ARG A 371 -105.19 12.12 76.64
C ARG A 371 -104.09 13.20 76.66
N LEU A 372 -103.53 13.50 77.84
CA LEU A 372 -102.39 14.44 77.95
C LEU A 372 -101.12 13.88 77.29
N GLU A 373 -100.86 12.59 77.42
CA GLU A 373 -99.72 11.93 76.75
C GLU A 373 -99.86 11.99 75.22
N THR A 374 -101.08 11.79 74.69
CA THR A 374 -101.33 11.92 73.25
C THR A 374 -101.14 13.37 72.77
N GLN A 375 -101.56 14.36 73.56
CA GLN A 375 -101.35 15.78 73.25
C GLN A 375 -99.87 16.18 73.27
N CYS A 376 -99.08 15.66 74.22
CA CYS A 376 -97.64 15.87 74.27
C CYS A 376 -96.95 15.30 73.02
N GLN A 377 -97.30 14.08 72.62
CA GLN A 377 -96.77 13.45 71.42
C GLN A 377 -97.15 14.22 70.15
N GLN A 378 -98.38 14.74 70.05
CA GLN A 378 -98.78 15.59 68.92
C GLN A 378 -97.99 16.89 68.85
N GLN A 379 -97.78 17.60 69.97
CA GLN A 379 -96.99 18.83 69.98
C GLN A 379 -95.51 18.60 69.64
N ILE A 380 -94.94 17.47 70.07
CA ILE A 380 -93.57 17.07 69.69
C ILE A 380 -93.53 16.78 68.18
N LEU A 381 -94.52 16.06 67.65
CA LEU A 381 -94.60 15.71 66.23
C LEU A 381 -94.76 16.95 65.33
N ASP A 382 -95.65 17.89 65.68
CA ASP A 382 -95.86 19.14 64.93
C ASP A 382 -94.58 19.99 64.91
N PHE A 383 -93.85 20.04 66.02
CA PHE A 383 -92.57 20.74 66.12
C PHE A 383 -91.48 20.04 65.28
N GLU A 384 -91.39 18.71 65.34
CA GLU A 384 -90.48 17.92 64.51
C GLU A 384 -90.75 18.12 63.02
N LEU A 385 -92.03 18.16 62.60
CA LEU A 385 -92.42 18.41 61.22
C LEU A 385 -92.03 19.83 60.75
N SER A 386 -92.15 20.84 61.61
CA SER A 386 -91.75 22.22 61.27
C SER A 386 -90.24 22.36 61.06
N LEU A 387 -89.43 21.70 61.89
CA LEU A 387 -87.98 21.74 61.80
C LEU A 387 -87.41 20.77 60.76
N ALA A 388 -88.11 19.68 60.47
CA ALA A 388 -87.79 18.80 59.33
C ALA A 388 -87.83 19.57 58.01
N LYS A 389 -88.81 20.48 57.83
CA LYS A 389 -88.87 21.36 56.65
C LYS A 389 -87.68 22.33 56.57
N GLU A 390 -87.21 22.87 57.70
CA GLU A 390 -86.03 23.73 57.72
C GLU A 390 -84.74 22.95 57.44
N LYS A 391 -84.62 21.74 57.98
CA LYS A 391 -83.51 20.82 57.69
C LYS A 391 -83.47 20.41 56.22
N GLU A 392 -84.63 20.16 55.62
CA GLU A 392 -84.75 19.85 54.19
C GLU A 392 -84.31 21.04 53.32
N LYS A 393 -84.69 22.28 53.67
CA LYS A 393 -84.20 23.48 52.97
C LYS A 393 -82.68 23.61 53.03
N LEU A 394 -82.07 23.41 54.20
CA LEU A 394 -80.60 23.47 54.33
C LEU A 394 -79.89 22.32 53.60
N GLN A 395 -80.53 21.15 53.50
CA GLN A 395 -80.03 20.06 52.66
C GLN A 395 -80.13 20.40 51.17
N GLN A 396 -81.21 21.05 50.72
CA GLN A 396 -81.35 21.58 49.37
C GLN A 396 -80.31 22.68 49.06
N ASP A 397 -80.01 23.56 50.02
CA ASP A 397 -78.94 24.55 49.88
C ASP A 397 -77.57 23.87 49.75
N SER A 398 -77.32 22.80 50.52
CA SER A 398 -76.09 22.02 50.41
C SER A 398 -75.96 21.31 49.05
N THR A 399 -77.04 20.76 48.51
CA THR A 399 -77.01 20.14 47.18
C THR A 399 -76.85 21.18 46.08
N TYR A 400 -77.47 22.36 46.22
CA TYR A 400 -77.30 23.49 45.31
C TYR A 400 -75.85 24.01 45.28
N ILE A 401 -75.20 24.16 46.45
CA ILE A 401 -73.78 24.54 46.53
C ILE A 401 -72.90 23.51 45.81
N ALA A 402 -73.19 22.21 45.98
CA ALA A 402 -72.44 21.14 45.33
C ALA A 402 -72.62 21.16 43.79
N THR A 403 -73.85 21.31 43.30
CA THR A 403 -74.13 21.35 41.85
C THR A 403 -73.56 22.61 41.20
N ALA A 404 -73.69 23.77 41.83
CA ALA A 404 -73.10 25.02 41.34
C ALA A 404 -71.56 24.92 41.23
N PHE A 405 -70.90 24.33 42.23
CA PHE A 405 -69.46 24.08 42.18
C PHE A 405 -69.05 23.17 41.01
N TYR A 406 -69.75 22.06 40.79
CA TYR A 406 -69.41 21.15 39.70
C TYR A 406 -69.62 21.80 38.32
N GLN A 407 -70.69 22.56 38.15
CA GLN A 407 -70.95 23.31 36.91
C GLN A 407 -69.86 24.36 36.64
N GLU A 408 -69.44 25.11 37.66
CA GLU A 408 -68.41 26.14 37.51
C GLU A 408 -67.02 25.52 37.24
N LYS A 409 -66.72 24.40 37.90
CA LYS A 409 -65.51 23.60 37.64
C LYS A 409 -65.49 23.05 36.21
N GLU A 410 -66.61 22.52 35.73
CA GLU A 410 -66.73 22.01 34.36
C GLU A 410 -66.55 23.11 33.32
N ARG A 411 -67.11 24.31 33.57
CA ARG A 411 -66.91 25.49 32.72
C ARG A 411 -65.44 25.91 32.65
N LEU A 412 -64.73 25.91 33.78
CA LEU A 412 -63.29 26.22 33.82
C LEU A 412 -62.44 25.19 33.08
N LEU A 413 -62.76 23.90 33.23
CA LEU A 413 -62.08 22.82 32.49
C LEU A 413 -62.27 22.98 30.97
N LEU A 414 -63.49 23.34 30.55
CA LEU A 414 -63.81 23.52 29.14
C LEU A 414 -63.09 24.75 28.53
N ASP A 415 -62.99 25.85 29.29
CA ASP A 415 -62.21 27.03 28.89
C ASP A 415 -60.70 26.73 28.85
N GLN A 416 -60.18 25.95 29.80
CA GLN A 416 -58.79 25.51 29.81
C GLN A 416 -58.47 24.64 28.60
N ASN A 417 -59.33 23.65 28.31
CA ASN A 417 -59.12 22.72 27.19
C ASN A 417 -59.11 23.46 25.86
N LYS A 418 -60.03 24.42 25.63
CA LYS A 418 -60.02 25.25 24.41
C LYS A 418 -58.71 26.02 24.24
N LYS A 419 -58.25 26.71 25.29
CA LYS A 419 -56.99 27.48 25.25
C LYS A 419 -55.77 26.58 25.08
N LEU A 420 -55.78 25.39 25.67
CA LEU A 420 -54.72 24.39 25.49
C LEU A 420 -54.72 23.80 24.07
N GLU A 421 -55.87 23.52 23.49
CA GLU A 421 -56.02 23.04 22.11
C GLU A 421 -55.49 24.07 21.10
N GLU A 422 -55.84 25.35 21.24
CA GLU A 422 -55.32 26.44 20.39
C GLU A 422 -53.79 26.49 20.46
N GLN A 423 -53.23 26.54 21.66
CA GLN A 423 -51.77 26.66 21.86
C GLN A 423 -51.02 25.38 21.48
N THR A 424 -51.61 24.21 21.66
CA THR A 424 -51.01 22.95 21.19
C THR A 424 -51.06 22.84 19.67
N SER A 425 -52.09 23.37 19.01
CA SER A 425 -52.14 23.44 17.55
C SER A 425 -51.04 24.37 17.00
N GLU A 426 -50.85 25.54 17.60
CA GLU A 426 -49.77 26.48 17.25
C GLU A 426 -48.41 25.83 17.46
N LYS A 427 -48.19 25.15 18.61
CA LYS A 427 -46.97 24.36 18.86
C LYS A 427 -46.71 23.35 17.73
N ILE A 428 -47.72 22.56 17.34
CA ILE A 428 -47.57 21.57 16.27
C ILE A 428 -47.19 22.25 14.93
N THR A 429 -47.74 23.42 14.62
CA THR A 429 -47.38 24.15 13.40
C THR A 429 -45.94 24.65 13.42
N ILE A 430 -45.45 25.16 14.56
CA ILE A 430 -44.06 25.60 14.69
C ILE A 430 -43.11 24.39 14.67
N ASP A 431 -43.45 23.30 15.35
CA ASP A 431 -42.68 22.05 15.29
C ASP A 431 -42.54 21.52 13.85
N LYS A 432 -43.61 21.61 13.03
CA LYS A 432 -43.55 21.26 11.60
C LYS A 432 -42.60 22.18 10.84
N LYS A 433 -42.69 23.50 11.00
CA LYS A 433 -41.78 24.48 10.38
C LYS A 433 -40.32 24.23 10.76
N ILE A 434 -40.05 23.91 12.03
CA ILE A 434 -38.69 23.56 12.49
C ILE A 434 -38.16 22.33 11.75
N ARG A 435 -38.98 21.28 11.58
CA ARG A 435 -38.58 20.09 10.82
C ARG A 435 -38.34 20.38 9.34
N GLU A 436 -39.16 21.24 8.72
CA GLU A 436 -38.97 21.67 7.33
C GLU A 436 -37.65 22.43 7.14
N VAL A 437 -37.30 23.32 8.09
CA VAL A 437 -36.01 24.02 8.10
C VAL A 437 -34.86 23.04 8.34
N GLU A 438 -35.00 22.08 9.25
CA GLU A 438 -33.99 21.03 9.46
C GLU A 438 -33.74 20.18 8.21
N PHE A 439 -34.80 19.78 7.52
CA PHE A 439 -34.71 19.08 6.24
C PHE A 439 -34.04 19.95 5.17
N SER A 440 -34.34 21.25 5.15
CA SER A 440 -33.71 22.21 4.24
C SER A 440 -32.21 22.36 4.53
N ILE A 441 -31.79 22.39 5.80
CA ILE A 441 -30.37 22.39 6.17
C ILE A 441 -29.69 21.10 5.70
N GLU A 442 -30.32 19.94 5.90
CA GLU A 442 -29.76 18.65 5.48
C GLU A 442 -29.66 18.55 3.94
N SER A 443 -30.63 19.11 3.21
CA SER A 443 -30.58 19.15 1.75
C SER A 443 -29.48 20.08 1.23
N ILE A 444 -29.31 21.28 1.82
CA ILE A 444 -28.21 22.22 1.53
C ILE A 444 -26.84 21.58 1.84
N GLN A 445 -26.76 20.73 2.87
CA GLN A 445 -25.53 20.01 3.16
C GLN A 445 -25.13 19.02 2.05
N LYS A 446 -26.12 18.43 1.36
CA LYS A 446 -25.94 17.44 0.30
C LYS A 446 -25.83 18.06 -1.10
N THR A 447 -26.32 19.29 -1.31
CA THR A 447 -26.25 19.95 -2.61
C THR A 447 -24.81 20.38 -2.95
N PRO A 448 -24.28 19.97 -4.11
CA PRO A 448 -22.97 20.41 -4.55
C PRO A 448 -23.07 21.81 -5.19
N PHE A 449 -22.59 22.84 -4.49
CA PHE A 449 -22.52 24.21 -5.01
C PHE A 449 -21.45 24.34 -6.10
N LEU A 450 -21.77 25.10 -7.15
CA LEU A 450 -20.86 25.44 -8.26
C LEU A 450 -20.28 24.21 -8.98
N LYS A 451 -21.03 23.10 -9.03
CA LYS A 451 -20.56 21.84 -9.60
C LYS A 451 -20.15 21.97 -11.06
N GLU A 452 -20.94 22.65 -11.89
CA GLU A 452 -20.65 22.80 -13.32
C GLU A 452 -19.35 23.58 -13.58
N GLU A 453 -19.11 24.66 -12.85
CA GLU A 453 -17.88 25.46 -12.98
C GLU A 453 -16.66 24.69 -12.51
N LYS A 454 -16.79 23.94 -11.40
CA LYS A 454 -15.73 23.04 -10.91
C LYS A 454 -15.44 21.91 -11.90
N ASP A 455 -16.47 21.33 -12.50
CA ASP A 455 -16.30 20.24 -13.46
C ASP A 455 -15.69 20.74 -14.77
N LYS A 456 -16.06 21.94 -15.24
CA LYS A 456 -15.41 22.62 -16.38
C LYS A 456 -13.91 22.83 -16.13
N LEU A 457 -13.55 23.46 -15.02
CA LEU A 457 -12.13 23.70 -14.69
C LEU A 457 -11.33 22.41 -14.47
N LYS A 458 -11.96 21.36 -13.93
CA LYS A 458 -11.32 20.03 -13.83
C LYS A 458 -11.09 19.40 -15.20
N ASN A 459 -12.03 19.57 -16.12
CA ASN A 459 -11.85 19.10 -17.49
C ASN A 459 -10.76 19.90 -18.20
N ASP A 460 -10.75 21.22 -18.07
CA ASP A 460 -9.69 22.09 -18.61
C ASP A 460 -8.32 21.69 -18.05
N GLN A 461 -8.22 21.41 -16.75
CA GLN A 461 -7.00 20.91 -16.12
C GLN A 461 -6.55 19.55 -16.69
N ARG A 462 -7.50 18.63 -16.95
CA ARG A 462 -7.21 17.34 -17.58
C ARG A 462 -6.71 17.53 -19.01
N GLU A 463 -7.38 18.35 -19.82
CA GLU A 463 -6.98 18.65 -21.19
C GLU A 463 -5.58 19.28 -21.24
N LEU A 464 -5.29 20.23 -20.35
CA LEU A 464 -3.96 20.84 -20.23
C LEU A 464 -2.89 19.81 -19.78
N SER A 465 -3.24 18.88 -18.89
CA SER A 465 -2.32 17.82 -18.46
C SER A 465 -2.00 16.83 -19.59
N GLU A 466 -3.00 16.46 -20.41
CA GLU A 466 -2.80 15.63 -21.60
C GLU A 466 -1.95 16.36 -22.63
N LYS A 467 -2.22 17.65 -22.85
CA LYS A 467 -1.42 18.50 -23.74
C LYS A 467 0.04 18.57 -23.29
N LYS A 468 0.29 18.74 -21.99
CA LYS A 468 1.63 18.71 -21.41
C LYS A 468 2.32 17.37 -21.69
N GLN A 469 1.64 16.24 -21.47
CA GLN A 469 2.19 14.90 -21.74
C GLN A 469 2.54 14.67 -23.21
N ARG A 470 1.68 15.15 -24.13
CA ARG A 470 1.94 15.09 -25.57
C ARG A 470 3.17 15.93 -25.95
N LEU A 471 3.28 17.15 -25.42
CA LEU A 471 4.42 18.04 -25.67
C LEU A 471 5.72 17.47 -25.10
N THR A 472 5.72 16.88 -23.90
CA THR A 472 6.91 16.19 -23.35
C THR A 472 7.33 15.02 -24.23
N SER A 473 6.37 14.27 -24.76
CA SER A 473 6.65 13.16 -25.67
C SER A 473 7.26 13.66 -26.99
N GLN A 474 6.72 14.75 -27.56
CA GLN A 474 7.28 15.37 -28.77
C GLN A 474 8.70 15.92 -28.54
N GLU A 475 8.92 16.61 -27.43
CA GLU A 475 10.22 17.16 -27.05
C GLU A 475 11.29 16.07 -26.89
N SER A 476 10.97 14.98 -26.18
CA SER A 476 11.88 13.83 -26.04
C SER A 476 12.16 13.16 -27.38
N HIS A 477 11.16 13.03 -28.25
CA HIS A 477 11.33 12.44 -29.58
C HIS A 477 12.20 13.32 -30.49
N ALA A 478 12.04 14.64 -30.44
CA ALA A 478 12.88 15.60 -31.15
C ALA A 478 14.34 15.58 -30.65
N ARG A 479 14.55 15.45 -29.32
CA ARG A 479 15.90 15.26 -28.74
C ARG A 479 16.58 13.99 -29.23
N LEU A 480 15.86 12.86 -29.24
CA LEU A 480 16.39 11.59 -29.74
C LEU A 480 16.73 11.66 -31.24
N GLN A 481 15.87 12.28 -32.05
CA GLN A 481 16.15 12.51 -33.47
C GLN A 481 17.36 13.41 -33.68
N LYS A 482 17.52 14.46 -32.86
CA LYS A 482 18.71 15.32 -32.90
C LYS A 482 19.97 14.52 -32.61
N GLU A 483 19.97 13.67 -31.60
CA GLU A 483 21.12 12.82 -31.28
C GLU A 483 21.43 11.81 -32.41
N SER A 484 20.40 11.18 -33.00
CA SER A 484 20.57 10.28 -34.15
C SER A 484 21.17 11.00 -35.35
N THR A 485 20.67 12.18 -35.69
CA THR A 485 21.15 12.96 -36.84
C THR A 485 22.58 13.47 -36.66
N VAL A 486 23.01 13.77 -35.43
CA VAL A 486 24.42 14.05 -35.12
C VAL A 486 25.29 12.82 -35.39
N LYS A 487 24.91 11.66 -34.83
CA LYS A 487 25.67 10.40 -35.00
C LYS A 487 25.72 9.94 -36.46
N GLU A 488 24.64 10.11 -37.22
CA GLU A 488 24.60 9.83 -38.66
C GLU A 488 25.55 10.75 -39.44
N GLY A 489 25.55 12.05 -39.13
CA GLY A 489 26.45 13.02 -39.75
C GLY A 489 27.93 12.74 -39.48
N GLU A 490 28.27 12.33 -38.27
CA GLU A 490 29.64 11.91 -37.90
C GLU A 490 30.08 10.66 -38.68
N LYS A 491 29.24 9.62 -38.72
CA LYS A 491 29.54 8.39 -39.45
C LYS A 491 29.72 8.60 -40.95
N GLU A 492 28.84 9.40 -41.59
CA GLU A 492 28.98 9.69 -43.01
C GLU A 492 30.26 10.47 -43.33
N LYS A 493 30.65 11.38 -42.43
CA LYS A 493 31.91 12.12 -42.54
C LYS A 493 33.13 11.20 -42.40
N GLU A 494 33.13 10.30 -41.41
CA GLU A 494 34.21 9.31 -41.24
C GLU A 494 34.33 8.39 -42.46
N LEU A 495 33.21 7.92 -43.00
CA LEU A 495 33.18 7.04 -44.17
C LEU A 495 33.69 7.75 -45.43
N LEU A 496 33.39 9.05 -45.59
CA LEU A 496 33.93 9.87 -46.66
C LEU A 496 35.44 10.08 -46.51
N GLU A 497 35.92 10.35 -45.30
CA GLU A 497 37.36 10.50 -45.01
C GLU A 497 38.14 9.21 -45.27
N LEU A 498 37.59 8.05 -44.90
CA LEU A 498 38.21 6.74 -45.19
C LEU A 498 38.33 6.45 -46.69
N LYS A 499 37.27 6.69 -47.47
CA LYS A 499 37.29 6.50 -48.93
C LYS A 499 38.28 7.44 -49.60
N SER A 500 38.27 8.70 -49.21
CA SER A 500 39.21 9.73 -49.67
C SER A 500 40.66 9.33 -49.41
N ASN A 501 40.97 8.87 -48.19
CA ASN A 501 42.33 8.47 -47.83
C ASN A 501 42.83 7.30 -48.69
N GLN A 502 41.99 6.31 -48.97
CA GLN A 502 42.35 5.17 -49.83
C GLN A 502 42.61 5.58 -51.29
N GLU A 503 41.83 6.50 -51.84
CA GLU A 503 42.00 6.98 -53.21
C GLU A 503 43.25 7.88 -53.33
N ASN A 504 43.47 8.76 -52.36
CA ASN A 504 44.66 9.60 -52.29
C ASN A 504 45.94 8.77 -52.12
N GLU A 505 45.93 7.72 -51.31
CA GLU A 505 47.08 6.83 -51.14
C GLU A 505 47.48 6.16 -52.46
N LYS A 506 46.51 5.67 -53.25
CA LYS A 506 46.77 5.09 -54.57
C LYS A 506 47.39 6.09 -55.54
N LEU A 507 46.90 7.34 -55.55
CA LEU A 507 47.43 8.40 -56.40
C LEU A 507 48.83 8.85 -55.96
N LEU A 508 49.09 8.89 -54.65
CA LEU A 508 50.41 9.22 -54.09
C LEU A 508 51.45 8.15 -54.40
N ILE A 509 51.08 6.86 -54.38
CA ILE A 509 51.98 5.77 -54.79
C ILE A 509 52.35 5.92 -56.27
N LYS A 510 51.37 6.14 -57.14
CA LYS A 510 51.61 6.39 -58.58
C LYS A 510 52.48 7.62 -58.84
N LYS A 511 52.28 8.67 -58.06
CA LYS A 511 53.10 9.88 -58.13
C LYS A 511 54.55 9.57 -57.77
N LYS A 512 54.78 8.86 -56.66
CA LYS A 512 56.13 8.47 -56.23
C LYS A 512 56.83 7.57 -57.25
N THR A 513 56.13 6.63 -57.90
CA THR A 513 56.74 5.79 -58.94
C THR A 513 57.14 6.60 -60.15
N LEU A 514 56.28 7.50 -60.64
CA LEU A 514 56.60 8.40 -61.76
C LEU A 514 57.76 9.36 -61.41
N GLU A 515 57.78 9.92 -60.21
CA GLU A 515 58.89 10.77 -59.73
C GLU A 515 60.22 10.01 -59.69
N MET A 516 60.21 8.75 -59.25
CA MET A 516 61.40 7.89 -59.27
C MET A 516 61.88 7.60 -60.69
N GLU A 517 60.98 7.27 -61.62
CA GLU A 517 61.32 7.00 -63.03
C GLU A 517 61.87 8.25 -63.73
N ILE A 518 61.26 9.42 -63.50
CA ILE A 518 61.75 10.70 -64.03
C ILE A 518 63.13 11.01 -63.45
N SER A 519 63.35 10.80 -62.15
CA SER A 519 64.66 11.02 -61.52
C SER A 519 65.74 10.09 -62.08
N GLN A 520 65.40 8.83 -62.37
CA GLN A 520 66.32 7.87 -63.00
C GLN A 520 66.67 8.29 -64.43
N LEU A 521 65.66 8.69 -65.23
CA LEU A 521 65.90 9.17 -66.60
C LEU A 521 66.68 10.49 -66.64
N GLN A 522 66.46 11.38 -65.69
CA GLN A 522 67.26 12.61 -65.54
C GLN A 522 68.72 12.30 -65.19
N ALA A 523 68.96 11.33 -64.29
CA ALA A 523 70.31 10.88 -63.96
C ALA A 523 71.00 10.23 -65.18
N ASP A 524 70.28 9.41 -65.95
CA ASP A 524 70.78 8.80 -67.19
C ASP A 524 71.14 9.87 -68.24
N LEU A 525 70.32 10.92 -68.41
CA LEU A 525 70.62 12.04 -69.32
C LEU A 525 71.81 12.88 -68.87
N GLN A 526 72.04 13.04 -67.56
CA GLN A 526 73.24 13.72 -67.04
C GLN A 526 74.49 12.86 -67.22
N ALA A 527 74.40 11.54 -67.04
CA ALA A 527 75.51 10.63 -67.30
C ALA A 527 75.88 10.56 -68.79
N LEU A 528 74.93 10.86 -69.70
CA LEU A 528 75.17 10.88 -71.13
C LEU A 528 76.07 12.02 -71.61
N SER A 529 76.10 13.16 -70.91
CA SER A 529 76.98 14.29 -71.27
C SER A 529 78.45 13.98 -70.96
N GLY A 530 79.28 13.92 -72.00
CA GLY A 530 80.71 13.58 -71.94
C GLY A 530 81.03 12.09 -72.05
N SER A 531 80.05 11.24 -72.36
CA SER A 531 80.21 9.79 -72.39
C SER A 531 80.70 9.26 -73.74
N LEU A 532 81.21 8.02 -73.75
CA LEU A 532 81.61 7.31 -74.97
C LEU A 532 80.50 7.31 -76.04
N LEU A 533 79.22 7.28 -75.64
CA LEU A 533 78.09 7.35 -76.56
C LEU A 533 77.98 8.69 -77.29
N GLU A 534 78.20 9.82 -76.62
CA GLU A 534 78.20 11.15 -77.25
C GLU A 534 79.37 11.28 -78.25
N PHE A 535 80.54 10.75 -77.90
CA PHE A 535 81.69 10.68 -78.81
C PHE A 535 81.42 9.81 -80.05
N LEU A 536 80.72 8.68 -79.87
CA LEU A 536 80.36 7.77 -80.96
C LEU A 536 79.27 8.35 -81.87
N GLU A 537 78.25 9.01 -81.33
CA GLU A 537 77.21 9.68 -82.13
C GLU A 537 77.78 10.81 -83.00
N GLN A 538 78.78 11.55 -82.51
CA GLN A 538 79.41 12.65 -83.27
C GLN A 538 80.38 12.18 -84.36
N ASN A 539 81.15 11.11 -84.11
CA ASN A 539 82.26 10.72 -84.98
C ASN A 539 81.98 9.47 -85.86
N LYS A 540 81.03 8.60 -85.48
CA LYS A 540 80.66 7.39 -86.25
C LYS A 540 79.15 7.18 -86.27
N PRO A 541 78.41 7.67 -87.28
CA PRO A 541 76.95 7.52 -87.34
C PRO A 541 76.45 6.06 -87.37
N ASP A 542 77.26 5.11 -87.87
CA ASP A 542 76.94 3.66 -87.89
C ASP A 542 77.39 2.89 -86.63
N TRP A 543 77.66 3.60 -85.52
CA TRP A 543 78.10 2.98 -84.26
C TRP A 543 77.12 1.94 -83.71
N ASN A 544 75.81 2.18 -83.86
CA ASN A 544 74.73 1.29 -83.42
C ASN A 544 74.84 -0.13 -83.99
N ASN A 545 75.31 -0.25 -85.23
CA ASN A 545 75.44 -1.53 -85.94
C ASN A 545 76.82 -2.18 -85.77
N SER A 546 77.80 -1.45 -85.22
CA SER A 546 79.19 -1.88 -85.04
C SER A 546 79.53 -2.01 -83.55
N ILE A 547 80.23 -1.04 -82.98
CA ILE A 547 80.71 -1.08 -81.58
C ILE A 547 79.56 -1.15 -80.56
N GLY A 548 78.40 -0.59 -80.87
CA GLY A 548 77.21 -0.59 -80.02
C GLY A 548 76.58 -1.97 -79.81
N LYS A 549 76.92 -2.99 -80.61
CA LYS A 549 76.46 -4.38 -80.41
C LYS A 549 77.34 -5.17 -79.44
N VAL A 550 78.56 -4.72 -79.20
CA VAL A 550 79.59 -5.44 -78.45
C VAL A 550 79.85 -4.80 -77.08
N VAL A 551 79.64 -3.48 -76.98
CA VAL A 551 79.86 -2.72 -75.75
C VAL A 551 78.59 -2.66 -74.90
N SER A 552 78.72 -2.89 -73.59
CA SER A 552 77.60 -2.86 -72.65
C SER A 552 77.12 -1.42 -72.39
N ARG A 553 75.84 -1.28 -71.99
CA ARG A 553 75.20 0.01 -71.64
C ARG A 553 76.04 0.83 -70.65
N GLU A 554 76.64 0.18 -69.65
CA GLU A 554 77.42 0.85 -68.61
C GLU A 554 78.71 1.47 -69.16
N VAL A 555 79.37 0.81 -70.11
CA VAL A 555 80.61 1.29 -70.74
C VAL A 555 80.32 2.43 -71.72
N LEU A 556 79.18 2.39 -72.42
CA LEU A 556 78.72 3.48 -73.28
C LEU A 556 78.48 4.80 -72.49
N LEU A 557 78.17 4.70 -71.20
CA LEU A 557 77.87 5.82 -70.30
C LEU A 557 79.07 6.27 -69.44
N GLN A 558 80.27 5.71 -69.66
CA GLN A 558 81.48 6.14 -68.94
C GLN A 558 82.13 7.36 -69.59
N ASN A 559 82.58 8.30 -68.75
CA ASN A 559 83.20 9.56 -69.18
C ASN A 559 84.74 9.51 -69.20
N ASP A 560 85.36 8.48 -68.62
CA ASP A 560 86.81 8.41 -68.39
C ASP A 560 87.60 7.68 -69.50
N LEU A 561 86.93 7.28 -70.59
CA LEU A 561 87.48 6.35 -71.59
C LEU A 561 88.36 6.99 -72.66
N GLN A 562 88.50 8.33 -72.68
CA GLN A 562 89.35 9.11 -73.61
C GLN A 562 89.48 8.49 -75.02
N PRO A 563 88.36 8.32 -75.75
CA PRO A 563 88.36 7.59 -77.01
C PRO A 563 89.10 8.35 -78.13
N SER A 564 89.82 7.62 -78.98
CA SER A 564 90.51 8.15 -80.17
C SER A 564 90.23 7.30 -81.41
N ILE A 565 90.33 7.89 -82.60
CA ILE A 565 90.00 7.24 -83.88
C ILE A 565 91.30 6.81 -84.56
N SER A 566 91.42 5.52 -84.87
CA SER A 566 92.52 4.94 -85.66
C SER A 566 91.98 4.20 -86.89
N ASP A 567 92.70 4.24 -88.01
CA ASP A 567 92.38 3.52 -89.25
C ASP A 567 92.64 2.02 -89.14
N GLY A 568 91.76 1.31 -88.42
CA GLY A 568 91.74 -0.15 -88.30
C GLY A 568 90.31 -0.66 -88.46
N ARG A 569 90.12 -1.74 -89.24
CA ARG A 569 88.80 -2.35 -89.47
C ARG A 569 88.36 -3.32 -88.36
N ASP A 570 89.27 -3.71 -87.47
CA ASP A 570 89.08 -4.83 -86.56
C ASP A 570 89.35 -4.45 -85.09
N LEU A 571 88.57 -5.01 -84.16
CA LEU A 571 88.73 -4.79 -82.72
C LEU A 571 89.97 -5.57 -82.24
N TYR A 572 91.11 -4.89 -82.10
CA TYR A 572 92.41 -5.53 -81.77
C TYR A 572 92.84 -6.63 -82.75
N GLY A 573 92.44 -6.54 -84.03
CA GLY A 573 92.79 -7.52 -85.07
C GLY A 573 91.88 -8.75 -85.17
N LEU A 574 90.73 -8.75 -84.49
CA LEU A 574 89.72 -9.81 -84.54
C LEU A 574 88.51 -9.40 -85.39
N TYR A 575 88.23 -10.17 -86.44
CA TYR A 575 87.01 -10.05 -87.24
C TYR A 575 85.89 -10.91 -86.63
N LEU A 576 84.76 -10.28 -86.30
CA LEU A 576 83.56 -10.92 -85.76
C LEU A 576 82.38 -10.58 -86.65
N ASP A 577 81.58 -11.59 -87.02
CA ASP A 577 80.30 -11.38 -87.68
C ASP A 577 79.24 -10.93 -86.66
N LEU A 578 78.78 -9.68 -86.79
CA LEU A 578 77.85 -9.04 -85.87
C LEU A 578 76.38 -9.13 -86.32
N GLY A 579 76.08 -9.99 -87.32
CA GLY A 579 74.73 -10.16 -87.87
C GLY A 579 73.70 -10.69 -86.85
N GLN A 580 74.11 -11.51 -85.88
CA GLN A 580 73.21 -12.14 -84.90
C GLN A 580 72.96 -11.33 -83.62
N LEU A 581 73.68 -10.22 -83.41
CA LEU A 581 73.55 -9.38 -82.20
C LEU A 581 72.56 -8.23 -82.43
N GLN A 582 71.69 -7.97 -81.45
CA GLN A 582 70.76 -6.82 -81.50
C GLN A 582 71.48 -5.52 -81.09
N PRO A 583 71.22 -4.41 -81.81
CA PRO A 583 71.82 -3.11 -81.46
C PRO A 583 71.26 -2.58 -80.13
N VAL A 584 72.13 -1.95 -79.33
CA VAL A 584 71.72 -1.26 -78.10
C VAL A 584 70.92 -0.01 -78.46
N GLN A 585 69.64 0.05 -78.11
CA GLN A 585 68.78 1.21 -78.35
C GLN A 585 68.97 2.27 -77.26
N LEU A 586 70.08 3.01 -77.30
CA LEU A 586 70.23 4.27 -76.56
C LEU A 586 70.39 5.41 -77.55
N SER A 587 69.46 6.37 -77.52
CA SER A 587 69.59 7.64 -78.22
C SER A 587 69.13 8.76 -77.29
N LYS A 588 69.90 9.86 -77.25
CA LYS A 588 69.63 11.03 -76.42
C LYS A 588 68.24 11.62 -76.67
N THR A 589 67.85 11.74 -77.93
CA THR A 589 66.52 12.25 -78.34
C THR A 589 65.38 11.33 -77.91
N GLY A 590 65.60 10.01 -77.90
CA GLY A 590 64.62 9.02 -77.45
C GLY A 590 64.37 9.04 -75.94
N LEU A 591 65.38 9.38 -75.14
CA LEU A 591 65.27 9.53 -73.69
C LEU A 591 64.61 10.88 -73.32
N GLU A 592 64.93 11.96 -74.02
CA GLU A 592 64.29 13.28 -73.84
C GLU A 592 62.77 13.23 -74.12
N ILE A 593 62.34 12.52 -75.17
CA ILE A 593 60.90 12.32 -75.48
C ILE A 593 60.19 11.48 -74.41
N LYS A 594 60.86 10.47 -73.84
CA LYS A 594 60.29 9.67 -72.75
C LYS A 594 60.17 10.49 -71.46
N LEU A 595 61.19 11.30 -71.16
CA LEU A 595 61.17 12.20 -70.02
C LEU A 595 60.04 13.22 -70.16
N SER A 596 59.90 13.87 -71.32
CA SER A 596 58.84 14.86 -71.53
C SER A 596 57.44 14.26 -71.31
N LYS A 597 57.18 13.06 -71.86
CA LYS A 597 55.92 12.33 -71.65
C LYS A 597 55.65 12.03 -70.18
N LEU A 598 56.63 11.49 -69.45
CA LEU A 598 56.48 11.19 -68.02
C LEU A 598 56.29 12.46 -67.18
N THR A 599 56.96 13.56 -67.54
CA THR A 599 56.75 14.84 -66.83
C THR A 599 55.36 15.43 -67.08
N ASP A 600 54.77 15.23 -68.26
CA ASP A 600 53.41 15.66 -68.53
C ASP A 600 52.39 14.75 -67.83
N GLU A 601 52.62 13.43 -67.80
CA GLU A 601 51.83 12.48 -66.98
C GLU A 601 51.87 12.83 -65.48
N LEU A 602 53.01 13.28 -64.96
CA LEU A 602 53.14 13.74 -63.57
C LEU A 602 52.32 15.02 -63.33
N LYS A 603 52.33 15.98 -64.27
CA LYS A 603 51.50 17.20 -64.18
C LYS A 603 50.02 16.86 -64.19
N GLU A 604 49.58 15.98 -65.08
CA GLU A 604 48.19 15.50 -65.13
C GLU A 604 47.80 14.81 -63.83
N LEU A 605 48.67 13.96 -63.28
CA LEU A 605 48.43 13.28 -62.01
C LEU A 605 48.36 14.26 -60.83
N ASN A 606 49.20 15.30 -60.79
CA ASN A 606 49.14 16.35 -59.77
C ASN A 606 47.84 17.15 -59.85
N ASN A 607 47.39 17.49 -61.06
CA ASN A 607 46.11 18.17 -61.27
C ASN A 607 44.95 17.28 -60.80
N LEU A 608 45.00 15.98 -61.09
CA LEU A 608 43.99 15.02 -60.63
C LEU A 608 43.94 14.91 -59.10
N ILE A 609 45.10 14.89 -58.43
CA ILE A 609 45.17 14.90 -56.96
C ILE A 609 44.56 16.18 -56.38
N GLN A 610 44.85 17.34 -56.97
CA GLN A 610 44.27 18.61 -56.52
C GLN A 610 42.75 18.67 -56.73
N GLN A 611 42.26 18.20 -57.88
CA GLN A 611 40.82 18.11 -58.16
C GLN A 611 40.12 17.21 -57.15
N ASN A 612 40.66 16.01 -56.89
CA ASN A 612 40.08 15.10 -55.90
C ASN A 612 40.03 15.71 -54.49
N LEU A 613 41.11 16.37 -54.04
CA LEU A 613 41.13 17.05 -52.74
C LEU A 613 40.05 18.13 -52.64
N GLN A 614 39.84 18.89 -53.72
CA GLN A 614 38.84 19.94 -53.77
C GLN A 614 37.41 19.38 -53.81
N GLU A 615 37.16 18.32 -54.59
CA GLU A 615 35.88 17.62 -54.62
C GLU A 615 35.51 17.03 -53.26
N ILE A 616 36.48 16.45 -52.54
CA ILE A 616 36.28 15.93 -51.19
C ILE A 616 35.93 17.05 -50.21
N HIS A 617 36.61 18.20 -50.32
CA HIS A 617 36.31 19.36 -49.49
C HIS A 617 34.88 19.86 -49.73
N ASP A 618 34.46 20.00 -50.99
CA ASP A 618 33.11 20.40 -51.36
C ASP A 618 32.04 19.41 -50.89
N GLN A 619 32.33 18.10 -50.96
CA GLN A 619 31.43 17.06 -50.46
C GLN A 619 31.29 17.11 -48.94
N LYS A 620 32.38 17.34 -48.20
CA LYS A 620 32.38 17.51 -46.74
C LYS A 620 31.58 18.75 -46.33
N ASP A 621 31.74 19.86 -47.02
CA ASP A 621 30.98 21.09 -46.78
C ASP A 621 29.48 20.91 -47.07
N LYS A 622 29.13 20.20 -48.15
CA LYS A 622 27.73 19.87 -48.47
C LYS A 622 27.09 18.99 -47.38
N LEU A 623 27.79 17.95 -46.93
CA LEU A 623 27.33 17.08 -45.83
C LEU A 623 27.16 17.88 -44.53
N GLN A 624 28.14 18.70 -44.17
CA GLN A 624 28.09 19.52 -42.96
C GLN A 624 26.91 20.50 -43.00
N LYS A 625 26.66 21.16 -44.14
CA LYS A 625 25.49 22.05 -44.31
C LYS A 625 24.17 21.29 -44.19
N LYS A 626 24.06 20.09 -44.76
CA LYS A 626 22.85 19.24 -44.69
C LYS A 626 22.51 18.86 -43.25
N TYR A 627 23.47 18.33 -42.50
CA TYR A 627 23.26 17.92 -41.11
C TYR A 627 23.06 19.11 -40.16
N ASN A 628 23.84 20.19 -40.32
CA ASN A 628 23.66 21.40 -39.51
C ASN A 628 22.28 22.02 -39.70
N LYS A 629 21.75 22.05 -40.92
CA LYS A 629 20.38 22.54 -41.18
C LYS A 629 19.34 21.72 -40.40
N LYS A 630 19.43 20.39 -40.49
CA LYS A 630 18.52 19.48 -39.78
C LYS A 630 18.64 19.58 -38.25
N ILE A 631 19.86 19.76 -37.74
CA ILE A 631 20.11 19.98 -36.31
C ILE A 631 19.50 21.30 -35.83
N ILE A 632 19.59 22.37 -36.63
CA ILE A 632 18.99 23.67 -36.30
C ILE A 632 17.47 23.56 -36.25
N GLU A 633 16.84 22.93 -37.25
CA GLU A 633 15.39 22.68 -37.30
C GLU A 633 14.91 21.91 -36.05
N LEU A 634 15.56 20.79 -35.72
CA LEU A 634 15.25 20.01 -34.51
C LEU A 634 15.51 20.80 -33.22
N THR A 635 16.52 21.67 -33.19
CA THR A 635 16.79 22.52 -32.02
C THR A 635 15.72 23.61 -31.85
N GLN A 636 15.17 24.14 -32.95
CA GLN A 636 14.05 25.08 -32.89
C GLN A 636 12.77 24.38 -32.41
N GLU A 637 12.49 23.17 -32.91
CA GLU A 637 11.35 22.35 -32.47
C GLU A 637 11.41 22.04 -30.96
N ILE A 638 12.60 21.68 -30.45
CA ILE A 638 12.81 21.47 -29.00
C ILE A 638 12.49 22.75 -28.21
N LYS A 639 13.02 23.90 -28.63
CA LYS A 639 12.77 25.18 -27.94
C LYS A 639 11.30 25.58 -27.96
N GLU A 640 10.61 25.34 -29.08
CA GLU A 640 9.17 25.61 -29.18
C GLU A 640 8.38 24.69 -28.24
N CYS A 641 8.73 23.40 -28.17
CA CYS A 641 8.12 22.48 -27.22
C CYS A 641 8.39 22.87 -25.76
N GLU A 642 9.63 23.26 -25.41
CA GLU A 642 10.01 23.74 -24.07
C GLU A 642 9.16 24.96 -23.67
N TYR A 643 9.04 25.95 -24.56
CA TYR A 643 8.22 27.14 -24.32
C TYR A 643 6.73 26.80 -24.12
N GLN A 644 6.17 25.91 -24.95
CA GLN A 644 4.78 25.46 -24.80
C GLN A 644 4.58 24.65 -23.51
N LEU A 645 5.58 23.87 -23.07
CA LEU A 645 5.57 23.16 -21.80
C LEU A 645 5.55 24.11 -20.59
N GLU A 646 6.36 25.17 -20.62
CA GLU A 646 6.34 26.20 -19.58
C GLU A 646 4.99 26.91 -19.52
N LYS A 647 4.47 27.36 -20.67
CA LYS A 647 3.17 28.02 -20.76
C LYS A 647 2.04 27.14 -20.25
N THR A 648 1.97 25.89 -20.71
CA THR A 648 0.97 24.92 -20.25
C THR A 648 1.13 24.60 -18.76
N GLY A 649 2.36 24.60 -18.23
CA GLY A 649 2.61 24.51 -16.80
C GLY A 649 1.99 25.66 -16.01
N ILE A 650 2.17 26.90 -16.46
CA ILE A 650 1.57 28.08 -15.85
C ILE A 650 0.04 28.02 -15.92
N ASP A 651 -0.53 27.62 -17.05
CA ASP A 651 -1.98 27.50 -17.23
C ASP A 651 -2.58 26.43 -16.27
N ILE A 652 -1.88 25.31 -16.04
CA ILE A 652 -2.31 24.29 -15.06
C ILE A 652 -2.32 24.86 -13.63
N GLU A 653 -1.28 25.59 -13.24
CA GLU A 653 -1.23 26.21 -11.91
C GLU A 653 -2.31 27.29 -11.74
N ARG A 654 -2.60 28.05 -12.80
CA ARG A 654 -3.72 29.00 -12.81
C ARG A 654 -5.07 28.30 -12.61
N CYS A 655 -5.35 27.23 -13.37
CA CYS A 655 -6.57 26.43 -13.18
C CYS A 655 -6.66 25.86 -11.76
N ARG A 656 -5.53 25.49 -11.15
CA ARG A 656 -5.47 25.00 -9.78
C ARG A 656 -5.81 26.08 -8.76
N ILE A 657 -5.31 27.30 -8.93
CA ILE A 657 -5.66 28.46 -8.10
C ILE A 657 -7.16 28.79 -8.26
N ASP A 658 -7.65 28.86 -9.50
CA ASP A 658 -9.05 29.14 -9.80
C ASP A 658 -9.98 28.07 -9.17
N LEU A 659 -9.60 26.79 -9.23
CA LEU A 659 -10.31 25.71 -8.54
C LEU A 659 -10.30 25.86 -7.02
N ALA A 660 -9.20 26.28 -6.42
CA ALA A 660 -9.11 26.53 -4.98
C ALA A 660 -10.01 27.69 -4.57
N GLU A 661 -10.01 28.80 -5.33
CA GLU A 661 -10.91 29.92 -5.11
C GLU A 661 -12.38 29.52 -5.25
N LEU A 662 -12.73 28.74 -6.27
CA LEU A 662 -14.09 28.25 -6.48
C LEU A 662 -14.54 27.31 -5.37
N ASN A 663 -13.64 26.48 -4.84
CA ASN A 663 -13.94 25.66 -3.67
C ASN A 663 -14.22 26.53 -2.44
N ALA A 664 -13.38 27.52 -2.16
CA ALA A 664 -13.59 28.45 -1.06
C ALA A 664 -14.90 29.26 -1.20
N ARG A 665 -15.23 29.74 -2.41
CA ARG A 665 -16.50 30.43 -2.69
C ARG A 665 -17.70 29.50 -2.51
N SER A 666 -17.61 28.28 -2.99
CA SER A 666 -18.62 27.23 -2.84
C SER A 666 -18.89 26.89 -1.37
N GLU A 667 -17.84 26.73 -0.56
CA GLU A 667 -17.97 26.49 0.88
C GLU A 667 -18.55 27.70 1.60
N ASN A 668 -18.11 28.92 1.26
CA ASN A 668 -18.65 30.14 1.85
C ASN A 668 -20.13 30.35 1.52
N MET A 669 -20.57 30.09 0.28
CA MET A 669 -21.99 30.13 -0.08
C MET A 669 -22.82 29.12 0.70
N LYS A 670 -22.31 27.88 0.81
CA LYS A 670 -22.94 26.83 1.62
C LYS A 670 -23.07 27.23 3.09
N LEU A 671 -22.00 27.76 3.68
CA LEU A 671 -22.00 28.22 5.07
C LEU A 671 -22.98 29.38 5.29
N ARG A 672 -23.09 30.32 4.35
CA ARG A 672 -24.06 31.43 4.44
C ARG A 672 -25.50 30.95 4.41
N GLU A 673 -25.86 30.06 3.47
CA GLU A 673 -27.22 29.52 3.40
C GLU A 673 -27.57 28.68 4.65
N ILE A 674 -26.61 27.92 5.18
CA ILE A 674 -26.80 27.19 6.45
C ILE A 674 -27.00 28.17 7.61
N ASP A 675 -26.17 29.21 7.73
CA ASP A 675 -26.28 30.21 8.80
C ASP A 675 -27.62 30.97 8.75
N GLU A 676 -28.11 31.31 7.55
CA GLU A 676 -29.45 31.90 7.38
C GLU A 676 -30.56 30.97 7.87
N LYS A 677 -30.49 29.67 7.52
CA LYS A 677 -31.47 28.67 7.96
C LYS A 677 -31.35 28.32 9.45
N GLU A 678 -30.14 28.34 10.01
CA GLU A 678 -29.94 28.18 11.45
C GLU A 678 -30.49 29.36 12.25
N LYS A 679 -30.38 30.60 11.74
CA LYS A 679 -31.05 31.78 12.33
C LYS A 679 -32.57 31.64 12.27
N GLU A 680 -33.13 31.19 11.14
CA GLU A 680 -34.57 30.92 11.01
C GLU A 680 -35.03 29.87 12.03
N LYS A 681 -34.29 28.76 12.16
CA LYS A 681 -34.53 27.72 13.16
C LYS A 681 -34.45 28.26 14.58
N HIS A 682 -33.48 29.13 14.88
CA HIS A 682 -33.33 29.71 16.21
C HIS A 682 -34.52 30.61 16.57
N ASN A 683 -34.99 31.43 15.62
CA ASN A 683 -36.19 32.26 15.79
C ASN A 683 -37.43 31.40 16.06
N LEU A 684 -37.65 30.34 15.28
CA LEU A 684 -38.77 29.41 15.49
C LEU A 684 -38.70 28.69 16.84
N LYS A 685 -37.51 28.32 17.30
CA LYS A 685 -37.32 27.74 18.65
C LYS A 685 -37.64 28.75 19.76
N ALA A 686 -37.30 30.03 19.57
CA ALA A 686 -37.64 31.08 20.52
C ALA A 686 -39.16 31.29 20.58
N GLU A 687 -39.86 31.25 19.45
CA GLU A 687 -41.33 31.27 19.41
C GLU A 687 -41.94 30.05 20.12
N LEU A 688 -41.41 28.85 19.87
CA LEU A 688 -41.85 27.63 20.53
C LEU A 688 -41.66 27.70 22.06
N TYR A 689 -40.56 28.28 22.53
CA TYR A 689 -40.33 28.49 23.96
C TYR A 689 -41.41 29.39 24.58
N LYS A 690 -41.78 30.49 23.92
CA LYS A 690 -42.85 31.40 24.37
C LYS A 690 -44.19 30.66 24.48
N ILE A 691 -44.53 29.82 23.50
CA ILE A 691 -45.76 29.00 23.52
C ILE A 691 -45.74 28.01 24.69
N LEU A 692 -44.63 27.31 24.91
CA LEU A 692 -44.49 26.38 26.04
C LEU A 692 -44.64 27.09 27.40
N GLU A 693 -44.07 28.28 27.53
CA GLU A 693 -44.21 29.10 28.73
C GLU A 693 -45.68 29.53 28.91
N PHE A 694 -46.36 29.94 27.84
CA PHE A 694 -47.77 30.31 27.89
C PHE A 694 -48.68 29.14 28.27
N ILE A 695 -48.44 27.94 27.73
CA ILE A 695 -49.13 26.70 28.14
C ILE A 695 -48.94 26.44 29.64
N ARG A 696 -47.71 26.62 30.15
CA ARG A 696 -47.42 26.47 31.58
C ARG A 696 -48.20 27.49 32.42
N GLN A 697 -48.25 28.75 31.98
CA GLN A 697 -49.01 29.81 32.64
C GLN A 697 -50.53 29.51 32.66
N ILE A 698 -51.10 28.99 31.57
CA ILE A 698 -52.51 28.56 31.51
C ILE A 698 -52.79 27.48 32.55
N LYS A 699 -51.95 26.44 32.61
CA LYS A 699 -52.10 25.35 33.59
C LYS A 699 -52.03 25.85 35.03
N GLN A 700 -51.09 26.76 35.31
CA GLN A 700 -50.92 27.33 36.65
C GLN A 700 -52.11 28.22 37.05
N ARG A 701 -52.58 29.10 36.15
CA ARG A 701 -53.78 29.93 36.40
C ARG A 701 -55.00 29.08 36.67
N HIS A 702 -55.20 28.01 35.90
CA HIS A 702 -56.32 27.10 36.09
C HIS A 702 -56.26 26.38 37.44
N GLN A 703 -55.08 25.90 37.85
CA GLN A 703 -54.90 25.28 39.16
C GLN A 703 -55.28 26.25 40.29
N ASN A 704 -54.80 27.50 40.22
CA ASN A 704 -55.15 28.53 41.22
C ASN A 704 -56.66 28.80 41.26
N SER A 705 -57.32 28.89 40.10
CA SER A 705 -58.79 29.08 40.05
C SER A 705 -59.57 27.91 40.64
N ILE A 706 -59.10 26.67 40.45
CA ILE A 706 -59.70 25.49 41.10
C ILE A 706 -59.52 25.56 42.62
N ASP A 707 -58.32 25.88 43.09
CA ASP A 707 -58.02 25.95 44.51
C ASP A 707 -58.88 27.05 45.21
N GLU A 708 -59.08 28.19 44.55
CA GLU A 708 -60.00 29.25 45.02
C GLU A 708 -61.46 28.78 45.10
N LEU A 709 -61.94 28.05 44.08
CA LEU A 709 -63.29 27.48 44.07
C LEU A 709 -63.50 26.44 45.17
N GLU A 710 -62.52 25.56 45.37
CA GLU A 710 -62.56 24.57 46.45
C GLU A 710 -62.57 25.23 47.83
N SER A 711 -61.80 26.29 48.01
CA SER A 711 -61.81 27.11 49.22
C SER A 711 -63.19 27.73 49.47
N ARG A 712 -63.80 28.37 48.46
CA ARG A 712 -65.15 28.94 48.55
C ARG A 712 -66.19 27.89 48.92
N LYS A 713 -66.18 26.73 48.26
CA LYS A 713 -67.06 25.59 48.59
C LYS A 713 -66.91 25.17 50.05
N ARG A 714 -65.67 24.94 50.53
CA ARG A 714 -65.41 24.55 51.92
C ARG A 714 -65.97 25.56 52.92
N THR A 715 -65.85 26.85 52.66
CA THR A 715 -66.40 27.89 53.56
C THR A 715 -67.92 27.87 53.60
N GLN A 716 -68.60 27.67 52.46
CA GLN A 716 -70.06 27.61 52.39
C GLN A 716 -70.60 26.31 53.03
N GLU A 717 -69.99 25.17 52.75
CA GLU A 717 -70.34 23.89 53.40
C GLU A 717 -70.17 23.96 54.92
N LYS A 718 -69.13 24.65 55.41
CA LYS A 718 -68.93 24.86 56.85
C LYS A 718 -70.05 25.71 57.47
N LYS A 719 -70.52 26.76 56.78
CA LYS A 719 -71.67 27.57 57.23
C LYS A 719 -72.95 26.74 57.33
N VAL A 720 -73.26 25.95 56.30
CA VAL A 720 -74.45 25.07 56.30
C VAL A 720 -74.36 24.00 57.38
N LYS A 721 -73.19 23.39 57.59
CA LYS A 721 -72.96 22.42 58.67
C LYS A 721 -73.18 23.04 60.05
N ASN A 722 -72.67 24.25 60.29
CA ASN A 722 -72.87 24.94 61.57
C ASN A 722 -74.36 25.26 61.81
N LEU A 723 -75.09 25.70 60.79
CA LEU A 723 -76.55 25.93 60.90
C LEU A 723 -77.33 24.64 61.17
N LEU A 724 -76.92 23.52 60.57
CA LEU A 724 -77.50 22.21 60.86
C LEU A 724 -77.25 21.78 62.31
N THR A 725 -76.05 22.02 62.85
CA THR A 725 -75.75 21.71 64.26
C THR A 725 -76.56 22.57 65.23
N GLU A 726 -76.70 23.87 64.94
CA GLU A 726 -77.53 24.78 65.75
C GLU A 726 -79.02 24.37 65.74
N LEU A 727 -79.54 23.93 64.59
CA LEU A 727 -80.91 23.43 64.50
C LEU A 727 -81.09 22.11 65.27
N THR A 728 -80.12 21.19 65.22
CA THR A 728 -80.20 19.95 66.02
C THR A 728 -80.20 20.23 67.52
N GLU A 729 -79.41 21.20 67.98
CA GLU A 729 -79.39 21.61 69.38
C GLU A 729 -80.73 22.24 69.81
N LYS A 730 -81.35 23.06 68.95
CA LYS A 730 -82.70 23.62 69.19
C LYS A 730 -83.79 22.54 69.27
N ILE A 731 -83.67 21.46 68.48
CA ILE A 731 -84.61 20.32 68.55
C ILE A 731 -84.54 19.69 69.93
N GLU A 732 -83.32 19.42 70.42
CA GLU A 732 -83.13 18.75 71.70
C GLU A 732 -83.56 19.63 72.88
N SER A 733 -83.28 20.93 72.86
CA SER A 733 -83.68 21.84 73.94
C SER A 733 -85.19 22.01 74.04
N ASN A 734 -85.88 22.16 72.91
CA ASN A 734 -87.34 22.37 72.93
C ASN A 734 -88.09 21.09 73.27
N LYS A 735 -87.64 19.92 72.80
CA LYS A 735 -88.19 18.62 73.24
C LYS A 735 -88.17 18.50 74.76
N LYS A 736 -87.05 18.84 75.39
CA LYS A 736 -86.92 18.85 76.86
C LYS A 736 -87.95 19.79 77.51
N SER A 737 -88.08 21.02 77.00
CA SER A 737 -89.04 22.00 77.55
C SER A 737 -90.51 21.58 77.42
N ILE A 738 -90.89 20.92 76.31
CA ILE A 738 -92.25 20.42 76.08
C ILE A 738 -92.54 19.28 77.05
N THR A 739 -91.61 18.32 77.17
CA THR A 739 -91.75 17.21 78.12
C THR A 739 -91.84 17.68 79.58
N GLU A 740 -91.10 18.73 79.96
CA GLU A 740 -91.17 19.31 81.31
C GLU A 740 -92.53 19.93 81.60
N LYS A 741 -93.09 20.70 80.66
CA LYS A 741 -94.43 21.32 80.82
C LYS A 741 -95.53 20.27 81.00
N PHE A 742 -95.52 19.20 80.21
CA PHE A 742 -96.53 18.14 80.35
C PHE A 742 -96.37 17.33 81.63
N ASN A 743 -95.12 17.10 82.08
CA ASN A 743 -94.88 16.48 83.38
C ASN A 743 -95.46 17.31 84.54
N THR A 744 -95.46 18.64 84.44
CA THR A 744 -96.13 19.48 85.46
C THR A 744 -97.65 19.36 85.43
N GLN A 745 -98.27 19.17 84.27
CA GLN A 745 -99.72 19.01 84.14
C GLN A 745 -100.22 17.64 84.64
N ILE A 746 -99.44 16.58 84.44
CA ILE A 746 -99.74 15.25 84.98
C ILE A 746 -99.76 15.30 86.52
N LYS A 747 -98.84 16.04 87.15
CA LYS A 747 -98.83 16.23 88.62
C LYS A 747 -100.09 16.94 89.14
N VAL A 748 -100.61 17.92 88.39
CA VAL A 748 -101.86 18.61 88.76
C VAL A 748 -103.07 17.68 88.68
N LEU A 749 -103.11 16.77 87.69
CA LEU A 749 -104.14 15.74 87.60
C LEU A 749 -104.06 14.75 88.77
N GLU A 750 -102.85 14.35 89.17
CA GLU A 750 -102.63 13.50 90.36
C GLU A 750 -103.16 14.17 91.64
N GLU A 751 -102.94 15.46 91.81
CA GLU A 751 -103.46 16.22 92.95
C GLU A 751 -105.00 16.28 92.94
N SER A 752 -105.63 16.44 91.77
CA SER A 752 -107.09 16.45 91.63
C SER A 752 -107.76 15.08 91.90
N ARG A 753 -107.09 13.97 91.52
CA ARG A 753 -107.50 12.60 91.90
C ARG A 753 -107.54 12.46 93.42
N ASN A 754 -106.51 12.96 94.10
CA ASN A 754 -106.36 12.85 95.54
C ASN A 754 -107.38 13.68 96.33
N THR A 755 -107.85 14.82 95.79
CA THR A 755 -108.91 15.61 96.42
C THR A 755 -110.29 14.94 96.28
N LEU A 756 -110.61 14.35 95.13
CA LEU A 756 -111.88 13.64 94.89
C LEU A 756 -112.02 12.36 95.71
N LEU A 757 -110.91 11.70 96.03
CA LEU A 757 -110.89 10.53 96.91
C LEU A 757 -111.08 10.90 98.40
N LYS A 758 -110.65 12.11 98.82
CA LYS A 758 -110.89 12.63 100.18
C LYS A 758 -112.36 12.93 100.47
N GLU A 759 -113.09 13.46 99.49
CA GLU A 759 -114.50 13.82 99.65
C GLU A 759 -115.44 12.61 99.83
N LYS A 760 -114.99 11.40 99.45
CA LYS A 760 -115.78 10.16 99.54
C LYS A 760 -115.47 9.27 100.74
N GLY A 761 -114.80 9.80 101.77
CA GLY A 761 -114.65 9.12 103.07
C GLY A 761 -113.61 7.99 103.10
N VAL A 762 -112.66 7.98 102.16
CA VAL A 762 -111.51 7.08 102.18
C VAL A 762 -110.30 7.83 102.73
N ASP A 763 -109.54 7.22 103.64
CA ASP A 763 -108.32 7.82 104.20
C ASP A 763 -107.19 7.84 103.15
N THR A 764 -107.23 8.87 102.31
CA THR A 764 -106.27 9.10 101.22
C THR A 764 -104.82 9.24 101.67
N SER A 765 -104.57 9.48 102.96
CA SER A 765 -103.21 9.63 103.48
C SER A 765 -102.48 8.28 103.59
N GLU A 766 -103.21 7.20 103.92
CA GLU A 766 -102.67 5.84 103.94
C GLU A 766 -102.56 5.26 102.53
N ILE A 767 -103.52 5.53 101.65
CA ILE A 767 -103.44 5.11 100.25
C ILE A 767 -102.29 5.82 99.52
N GLN A 768 -102.09 7.13 99.70
CA GLN A 768 -100.94 7.83 99.11
C GLN A 768 -99.59 7.31 99.64
N LYS A 769 -99.50 6.98 100.94
CA LYS A 769 -98.27 6.41 101.51
C LYS A 769 -98.01 5.00 100.96
N LEU A 770 -99.04 4.16 100.89
CA LEU A 770 -98.90 2.82 100.36
C LEU A 770 -98.69 2.81 98.84
N GLU A 771 -99.35 3.68 98.07
CA GLU A 771 -99.16 3.81 96.61
C GLU A 771 -97.77 4.36 96.29
N SER A 772 -97.32 5.42 96.98
CA SER A 772 -95.95 5.95 96.81
C SER A 772 -94.89 4.93 97.21
N GLN A 773 -95.07 4.19 98.30
CA GLN A 773 -94.16 3.11 98.68
C GLN A 773 -94.19 1.94 97.67
N LEU A 774 -95.36 1.59 97.14
CA LEU A 774 -95.49 0.54 96.13
C LEU A 774 -94.87 0.97 94.80
N GLU A 775 -95.01 2.23 94.39
CA GLU A 775 -94.42 2.78 93.17
C GLU A 775 -92.90 2.91 93.29
N ILE A 776 -92.38 3.33 94.46
CA ILE A 776 -90.94 3.34 94.75
C ILE A 776 -90.37 1.91 94.72
N VAL A 777 -91.04 0.94 95.36
CA VAL A 777 -90.57 -0.46 95.41
C VAL A 777 -90.74 -1.17 94.05
N LYS A 778 -91.82 -0.92 93.30
CA LYS A 778 -91.97 -1.38 91.89
C LYS A 778 -90.90 -0.79 90.98
N GLY A 779 -90.69 0.52 91.05
CA GLY A 779 -89.70 1.22 90.24
C GLY A 779 -88.29 0.66 90.48
N LYS A 780 -87.94 0.42 91.74
CA LYS A 780 -86.66 -0.21 92.12
C LYS A 780 -86.54 -1.67 91.63
N LEU A 781 -87.59 -2.48 91.77
CA LEU A 781 -87.56 -3.88 91.31
C LEU A 781 -87.51 -4.03 89.77
N GLU A 782 -88.24 -3.20 89.03
CA GLU A 782 -88.18 -3.19 87.57
C GLU A 782 -86.84 -2.67 87.05
N ALA A 783 -86.25 -1.66 87.71
CA ALA A 783 -84.91 -1.19 87.42
C ALA A 783 -83.87 -2.29 87.66
N ILE A 784 -83.92 -2.99 88.81
CA ILE A 784 -83.02 -4.10 89.12
C ILE A 784 -83.18 -5.27 88.13
N GLY A 785 -84.42 -5.63 87.77
CA GLY A 785 -84.70 -6.70 86.80
C GLY A 785 -84.13 -6.42 85.41
N LYS A 786 -84.28 -5.19 84.91
CA LYS A 786 -83.69 -4.74 83.63
C LYS A 786 -82.16 -4.64 83.70
N ASN A 787 -81.61 -4.26 84.86
CA ASN A 787 -80.18 -4.04 85.04
C ASN A 787 -79.38 -5.30 85.40
N ASN A 788 -80.03 -6.41 85.78
CA ASN A 788 -79.37 -7.67 86.12
C ASN A 788 -78.53 -8.24 84.95
N ARG A 789 -79.06 -8.17 83.73
CA ARG A 789 -78.34 -8.59 82.51
C ARG A 789 -77.12 -7.69 82.24
N LEU A 790 -77.28 -6.38 82.43
CA LEU A 790 -76.21 -5.39 82.29
C LEU A 790 -75.07 -5.60 83.30
N ILE A 791 -75.38 -6.03 84.52
CA ILE A 791 -74.38 -6.28 85.57
C ILE A 791 -73.56 -7.55 85.27
N ILE A 792 -74.20 -8.61 84.77
CA ILE A 792 -73.49 -9.83 84.34
C ILE A 792 -72.59 -9.53 83.13
N GLU A 793 -73.11 -8.79 82.15
CA GLU A 793 -72.33 -8.34 80.98
C GLU A 793 -71.17 -7.41 81.41
N TYR A 794 -71.39 -6.51 82.37
CA TYR A 794 -70.35 -5.63 82.92
C TYR A 794 -69.23 -6.40 83.62
N ASN A 795 -69.55 -7.35 84.51
CA ASN A 795 -68.51 -8.11 85.22
C ASN A 795 -67.63 -8.91 84.27
N LYS A 796 -68.22 -9.50 83.22
CA LYS A 796 -67.48 -10.17 82.15
C LYS A 796 -66.61 -9.18 81.35
N ASP A 797 -67.19 -8.06 80.96
CA ASP A 797 -66.50 -7.06 80.12
C ASP A 797 -65.42 -6.27 80.89
N ARG A 798 -65.54 -6.16 82.21
CA ARG A 798 -64.54 -5.55 83.08
C ARG A 798 -63.25 -6.37 83.08
N GLU A 799 -63.37 -7.68 83.29
CA GLU A 799 -62.23 -8.63 83.28
C GLU A 799 -61.60 -8.79 81.89
N GLU A 800 -62.39 -8.81 80.83
CA GLU A 800 -61.90 -9.03 79.46
C GLU A 800 -61.30 -7.77 78.81
N TYR A 801 -61.86 -6.58 79.05
CA TYR A 801 -61.53 -5.37 78.28
C TYR A 801 -61.14 -4.15 79.11
N ILE A 802 -61.87 -3.83 80.18
CA ILE A 802 -61.71 -2.55 80.89
C ILE A 802 -60.43 -2.53 81.73
N ASP A 803 -60.16 -3.61 82.47
CA ASP A 803 -58.96 -3.69 83.32
C ASP A 803 -57.66 -3.84 82.48
N ARG A 804 -57.77 -4.36 81.24
CA ARG A 804 -56.65 -4.57 80.30
C ARG A 804 -56.39 -3.38 79.36
N LEU A 805 -57.03 -2.24 79.57
CA LEU A 805 -57.02 -1.11 78.63
C LEU A 805 -55.63 -0.46 78.51
N GLU A 806 -54.88 -0.37 79.61
CA GLU A 806 -53.50 0.12 79.60
C GLU A 806 -52.56 -0.82 78.83
N ASP A 807 -52.70 -2.13 79.02
CA ASP A 807 -51.94 -3.16 78.28
C ASP A 807 -52.18 -3.05 76.78
N PHE A 808 -53.44 -2.85 76.35
CA PHE A 808 -53.76 -2.68 74.93
C PHE A 808 -53.16 -1.39 74.35
N ARG A 809 -53.14 -0.28 75.10
CA ARG A 809 -52.52 0.98 74.65
C ARG A 809 -51.00 0.84 74.50
N GLN A 810 -50.35 0.14 75.42
CA GLN A 810 -48.91 -0.13 75.33
C GLN A 810 -48.59 -1.06 74.14
N ASN A 811 -49.40 -2.11 73.94
CA ASN A 811 -49.27 -3.01 72.79
C ASN A 811 -49.46 -2.29 71.44
N ARG A 812 -50.43 -1.37 71.35
CA ARG A 812 -50.61 -0.55 70.15
C ARG A 812 -49.37 0.29 69.82
N LYS A 813 -48.79 0.96 70.82
CA LYS A 813 -47.60 1.80 70.63
C LYS A 813 -46.39 0.97 70.19
N ASN A 814 -46.22 -0.22 70.77
CA ASN A 814 -45.16 -1.15 70.38
C ASN A 814 -45.32 -1.64 68.93
N LEU A 815 -46.53 -1.98 68.50
CA LEU A 815 -46.82 -2.42 67.12
C LEU A 815 -46.71 -1.27 66.09
N GLU A 816 -47.09 -0.04 66.45
CA GLU A 816 -46.90 1.14 65.59
C GLU A 816 -45.39 1.43 65.38
N ASN A 817 -44.58 1.36 66.44
CA ASN A 817 -43.12 1.48 66.34
C ASN A 817 -42.46 0.35 65.53
N GLU A 818 -42.95 -0.90 65.68
CA GLU A 818 -42.47 -2.05 64.91
C GLU A 818 -42.74 -1.86 63.40
N LEU A 819 -43.90 -1.31 63.05
CA LEU A 819 -44.27 -1.02 61.67
C LEU A 819 -43.41 0.08 61.04
N GLU A 820 -43.13 1.17 61.76
CA GLU A 820 -42.21 2.22 61.30
C GLU A 820 -40.79 1.69 61.11
N HIS A 821 -40.30 0.88 62.05
CA HIS A 821 -38.98 0.27 61.94
C HIS A 821 -38.88 -0.71 60.76
N LEU A 822 -39.93 -1.48 60.47
CA LEU A 822 -39.99 -2.36 59.29
C LEU A 822 -39.96 -1.55 57.99
N GLN A 823 -40.67 -0.42 57.91
CA GLN A 823 -40.65 0.49 56.75
C GLN A 823 -39.27 1.10 56.50
N GLN A 824 -38.58 1.53 57.56
CA GLN A 824 -37.21 2.06 57.46
C GLN A 824 -36.21 0.97 57.03
N ARG A 825 -36.32 -0.25 57.56
CA ARG A 825 -35.46 -1.37 57.15
C ARG A 825 -35.67 -1.78 55.70
N HIS A 826 -36.92 -1.75 55.22
CA HIS A 826 -37.26 -2.07 53.83
C HIS A 826 -36.69 -1.04 52.86
N SER A 827 -36.85 0.26 53.14
CA SER A 827 -36.29 1.33 52.29
C SER A 827 -34.76 1.28 52.20
N ILE A 828 -34.08 1.00 53.32
CA ILE A 828 -32.61 0.83 53.35
C ILE A 828 -32.19 -0.42 52.57
N ARG A 829 -32.97 -1.51 52.60
CA ARG A 829 -32.66 -2.76 51.89
C ARG A 829 -32.94 -2.71 50.39
N ILE A 830 -33.89 -1.89 49.94
CA ILE A 830 -34.14 -1.67 48.50
C ILE A 830 -33.11 -0.73 47.87
N ASN A 831 -32.67 0.29 48.63
CA ASN A 831 -31.71 1.27 48.12
C ASN A 831 -30.25 0.78 48.10
N LYS A 832 -29.96 -0.34 48.79
CA LYS A 832 -28.67 -1.04 48.75
C LYS A 832 -28.68 -2.12 47.69
#